data_AF-A0A1F7WI37-F1
#
_entry.id   AF-A0A1F7WI37-F1
#
_cell.length_a   1.000
_cell.length_b   1.000
_cell.length_c   1.000
_cell.angle_alpha   90.00
_cell.angle_beta   90.00
_cell.angle_gamma   90.00
#
_symmetry.space_group_name_H-M   'P 1'
#
loop_
_entity.id
_entity.type
_entity.pdbx_description
1 polymer ?
#
loop_
_entity_poly.entity_id
_entity_poly.type
_entity_poly.pdbx_seq_one_letter_code
_entity_poly.pdbx_strand_id
1 'polypeptide(L)'
;MKIMAIGDINDDPGLLAYSELMPELISEYRPDFIITNGENAAKGLGITPQTFEQILNLGTDAVTLGNHTWSKKDILKIIDNDRLIRPINYPEGTPGSGCRIITARNGLKVAVMNALGRESIMPIIGRENKAILDCPFRTCDAEVARIKNDADIIVIDFHAESVIEKKSFAYYLDGRVNAIFGTHMHIQSADECILPKGTAYITDLGMTGSFDSVVGIKKELAIEQFCTQRTVQFTGATEERGISGIVVYFDEDNGYKPVNIVRILRRSRYRKQYNIPFEELSGKYDKSVSREAKYEKYISYYKKLYAAESISKLYSTVVEGVSFFTDGLYSSLYLYRGDAGAGCSWECRNASDAIMVDNFGAIVLEHLNRVDIANLKKSRAAVEQLSEGVFVQIMPLADEHQLLGAIIIKLNHHILRLDLDEREIRLLGDFVEDAFGVMKNFDRRLIEKQQVNELKTLYEVSKIIAGSIELDQLLDNIMAMATKVMNSETSSVLLLDEATNELTFQIAQGEKGAEVKRLIRLKVGQGIAGWVAQTGENCVVPDTSKDARFYKEGDEKTKFVTKSLICVPLKHNDKIIGVLEVINRMGDIPFNTHDMELLELIAAQCASPIVNAKLYQNIRNLYKSTLKVLANALDAKDSYTHGHSQRVAEYSLAIAGELGLSSKEKDDLEFAALLHDIGKIGIRDNILCKPGKLTDEEFKIIQMHPVMSAQILEPIEFLVDKIPIVKHHHERYDGRGYPSKLAKDEIPFGARIICVADTFDAMTSNRSYRKGLPAEVALEELKRCSGAQFDPIMVEAFLRVFEKKYAKNFEEIRTKFEAQEAVLHIESGEVAK
;
A
#
# COMPACT_ATOMS: atom_id res chain seq x y z
N MET A 1 -3.65 23.51 -52.62
CA MET A 1 -4.98 23.00 -52.16
C MET A 1 -5.08 21.48 -52.28
N LYS A 2 -5.85 20.82 -51.41
CA LYS A 2 -6.15 19.38 -51.43
C LYS A 2 -7.65 19.13 -51.30
N ILE A 3 -8.21 18.31 -52.21
CA ILE A 3 -9.59 17.83 -52.12
C ILE A 3 -9.58 16.33 -51.86
N MET A 4 -10.27 15.90 -50.82
CA MET A 4 -10.52 14.49 -50.53
C MET A 4 -11.93 14.13 -51.02
N ALA A 5 -12.06 13.04 -51.76
CA ALA A 5 -13.34 12.51 -52.20
C ALA A 5 -13.49 11.07 -51.70
N ILE A 6 -14.58 10.78 -50.99
CA ILE A 6 -14.89 9.48 -50.42
C ILE A 6 -16.05 8.86 -51.20
N GLY A 7 -15.88 7.60 -51.58
CA GLY A 7 -16.88 6.87 -52.34
C GLY A 7 -18.06 6.39 -51.50
N ASP A 8 -18.96 5.63 -52.13
CA ASP A 8 -20.33 5.37 -51.69
C ASP A 8 -20.41 4.82 -50.25
N ILE A 9 -20.95 5.61 -49.32
CA ILE A 9 -21.22 5.12 -47.95
C ILE A 9 -22.38 4.14 -47.99
N ASN A 10 -22.08 2.88 -47.69
CA ASN A 10 -23.02 1.77 -47.80
C ASN A 10 -23.51 1.29 -46.43
N ASP A 11 -24.72 1.73 -46.08
CA ASP A 11 -25.46 1.35 -44.88
C ASP A 11 -24.72 1.64 -43.55
N ASP A 12 -25.25 1.12 -42.43
CA ASP A 12 -24.64 1.26 -41.09
C ASP A 12 -23.16 0.84 -41.02
N PRO A 13 -22.69 -0.26 -41.67
CA PRO A 13 -21.27 -0.60 -41.69
C PRO A 13 -20.41 0.46 -42.36
N GLY A 14 -20.92 1.12 -43.39
CA GLY A 14 -20.28 2.26 -44.05
C GLY A 14 -20.20 3.47 -43.14
N LEU A 15 -21.30 3.85 -42.47
CA LEU A 15 -21.29 4.95 -41.50
C LEU A 15 -20.33 4.70 -40.33
N LEU A 16 -20.22 3.44 -39.87
CA LEU A 16 -19.26 3.04 -38.86
C LEU A 16 -17.81 3.15 -39.35
N ALA A 17 -17.52 2.64 -40.55
CA ALA A 17 -16.20 2.79 -41.17
C ALA A 17 -15.83 4.26 -41.36
N TYR A 18 -16.81 5.08 -41.78
CA TYR A 18 -16.68 6.51 -41.97
C TYR A 18 -16.33 7.21 -40.65
N SER A 19 -17.10 6.95 -39.59
CA SER A 19 -16.85 7.51 -38.24
C SER A 19 -15.49 7.12 -37.67
N GLU A 20 -15.07 5.86 -37.88
CA GLU A 20 -13.78 5.35 -37.39
C GLU A 20 -12.59 5.98 -38.14
N LEU A 21 -12.62 5.98 -39.47
CA LEU A 21 -11.43 6.22 -40.28
C LEU A 21 -11.30 7.67 -40.76
N MET A 22 -12.40 8.43 -40.86
CA MET A 22 -12.35 9.82 -41.35
C MET A 22 -11.51 10.76 -40.48
N PRO A 23 -11.57 10.74 -39.13
CA PRO A 23 -10.71 11.59 -38.31
C PRO A 23 -9.21 11.36 -38.60
N GLU A 24 -8.82 10.11 -38.83
CA GLU A 24 -7.44 9.75 -39.18
C GLU A 24 -7.07 10.27 -40.56
N LEU A 25 -7.94 10.07 -41.56
CA LEU A 25 -7.74 10.56 -42.92
C LEU A 25 -7.64 12.10 -42.98
N ILE A 26 -8.47 12.80 -42.22
CA ILE A 26 -8.41 14.26 -42.11
C ILE A 26 -7.07 14.70 -41.51
N SER A 27 -6.59 14.00 -40.49
CA SER A 27 -5.29 14.29 -39.86
C SER A 27 -4.11 13.98 -40.78
N GLU A 28 -4.16 12.85 -41.49
CA GLU A 28 -3.12 12.34 -42.40
C GLU A 28 -2.97 13.26 -43.61
N TYR A 29 -4.07 13.54 -44.31
CA TYR A 29 -4.01 14.26 -45.58
C TYR A 29 -4.18 15.77 -45.43
N ARG A 30 -4.79 16.23 -44.33
CA ARG A 30 -5.18 17.63 -44.08
C ARG A 30 -5.89 18.23 -45.30
N PRO A 31 -7.03 17.66 -45.73
CA PRO A 31 -7.76 18.16 -46.88
C PRO A 31 -8.33 19.55 -46.60
N ASP A 32 -8.29 20.43 -47.60
CA ASP A 32 -8.92 21.74 -47.53
C ASP A 32 -10.44 21.62 -47.74
N PHE A 33 -10.87 20.59 -48.48
CA PHE A 33 -12.26 20.32 -48.82
C PHE A 33 -12.53 18.81 -48.93
N ILE A 34 -13.68 18.35 -48.43
CA ILE A 34 -14.07 16.93 -48.39
C ILE A 34 -15.42 16.73 -49.09
N ILE A 35 -15.44 15.84 -50.08
CA ILE A 35 -16.64 15.40 -50.79
C ILE A 35 -16.91 13.95 -50.40
N THR A 36 -18.16 13.56 -50.18
CA THR A 36 -18.52 12.18 -49.85
C THR A 36 -19.82 11.79 -50.52
N ASN A 37 -19.84 10.62 -51.18
CA ASN A 37 -21.08 10.10 -51.74
C ASN A 37 -21.89 9.37 -50.65
N GLY A 38 -23.10 9.87 -50.38
CA GLY A 38 -23.99 9.37 -49.32
C GLY A 38 -25.20 8.60 -49.85
N GLU A 39 -25.22 8.15 -51.10
CA GLU A 39 -26.44 7.64 -51.72
C GLU A 39 -27.00 6.34 -51.12
N ASN A 40 -26.18 5.56 -50.42
CA ASN A 40 -26.58 4.31 -49.74
C ASN A 40 -26.54 4.43 -48.21
N ALA A 41 -26.39 5.64 -47.66
CA ALA A 41 -26.08 5.83 -46.25
C ALA A 41 -27.20 5.38 -45.29
N ALA A 42 -28.45 5.28 -45.74
CA ALA A 42 -29.57 4.88 -44.90
C ALA A 42 -30.16 3.52 -45.32
N LYS A 43 -29.87 2.46 -44.56
CA LYS A 43 -30.38 1.09 -44.84
C LYS A 43 -30.04 0.64 -46.28
N GLY A 44 -28.84 0.98 -46.73
CA GLY A 44 -28.29 0.68 -48.06
C GLY A 44 -28.90 1.45 -49.23
N LEU A 45 -29.91 2.31 -49.01
CA LEU A 45 -30.69 2.95 -50.09
C LEU A 45 -31.18 4.34 -49.69
N GLY A 46 -30.61 5.38 -50.28
CA GLY A 46 -30.88 6.78 -50.04
C GLY A 46 -30.23 7.31 -48.77
N ILE A 47 -30.59 8.55 -48.42
CA ILE A 47 -30.07 9.26 -47.24
C ILE A 47 -31.24 9.83 -46.43
N THR A 48 -31.06 9.96 -45.11
CA THR A 48 -32.02 10.61 -44.20
C THR A 48 -31.41 11.87 -43.59
N PRO A 49 -32.22 12.79 -43.00
CA PRO A 49 -31.67 13.93 -42.26
C PRO A 49 -30.66 13.54 -41.18
N GLN A 50 -30.90 12.44 -40.47
CA GLN A 50 -30.00 11.95 -39.43
C GLN A 50 -28.65 11.51 -40.00
N THR A 51 -28.65 10.66 -41.03
CA THR A 51 -27.40 10.15 -41.63
C THR A 51 -26.64 11.26 -42.37
N PHE A 52 -27.36 12.24 -42.94
CA PHE A 52 -26.76 13.43 -43.55
C PHE A 52 -26.01 14.28 -42.51
N GLU A 53 -26.65 14.62 -41.39
CA GLU A 53 -26.01 15.37 -40.30
C GLU A 53 -24.81 14.62 -39.71
N GLN A 54 -24.89 13.28 -39.57
CA GLN A 54 -23.76 12.46 -39.12
C GLN A 54 -22.54 12.61 -40.05
N ILE A 55 -22.77 12.53 -41.37
CA ILE A 55 -21.70 12.68 -42.37
C ILE A 55 -21.08 14.08 -42.32
N LEU A 56 -21.90 15.13 -42.15
CA LEU A 56 -21.41 16.51 -42.05
C LEU A 56 -20.60 16.75 -40.76
N ASN A 57 -21.05 16.23 -39.62
CA ASN A 57 -20.39 16.39 -38.32
C ASN A 57 -18.99 15.73 -38.28
N LEU A 58 -18.74 14.77 -39.16
CA LEU A 58 -17.44 14.11 -39.33
C LEU A 58 -16.48 14.86 -40.27
N GLY A 59 -16.84 16.07 -40.70
CA GLY A 59 -15.97 16.98 -41.45
C GLY A 59 -16.23 17.04 -42.95
N THR A 60 -17.22 16.31 -43.47
CA THR A 60 -17.63 16.40 -44.88
C THR A 60 -18.09 17.80 -45.23
N ASP A 61 -17.60 18.35 -46.35
CA ASP A 61 -17.99 19.67 -46.85
C ASP A 61 -19.15 19.63 -47.85
N ALA A 62 -19.19 18.60 -48.69
CA ALA A 62 -20.23 18.37 -49.67
C ALA A 62 -20.61 16.88 -49.73
N VAL A 63 -21.92 16.60 -49.76
CA VAL A 63 -22.46 15.25 -49.92
C VAL A 63 -23.07 15.12 -51.32
N THR A 64 -22.53 14.21 -52.13
CA THR A 64 -23.10 13.82 -53.42
C THR A 64 -23.98 12.58 -53.26
N LEU A 65 -24.81 12.31 -54.26
CA LEU A 65 -25.79 11.20 -54.27
C LEU A 65 -25.70 10.43 -55.60
N GLY A 66 -26.68 9.58 -55.90
CA GLY A 66 -26.75 8.82 -57.13
C GLY A 66 -28.19 8.40 -57.49
N ASN A 67 -28.35 7.21 -58.06
CA ASN A 67 -29.66 6.68 -58.44
C ASN A 67 -30.58 6.42 -57.23
N HIS A 68 -30.04 6.30 -56.02
CA HIS A 68 -30.83 6.08 -54.80
C HIS A 68 -31.29 7.36 -54.09
N THR A 69 -31.07 8.54 -54.70
CA THR A 69 -31.49 9.85 -54.18
C THR A 69 -32.91 9.84 -53.59
N TRP A 70 -33.88 9.28 -54.31
CA TRP A 70 -35.30 9.37 -53.93
C TRP A 70 -35.81 8.18 -53.10
N SER A 71 -34.94 7.27 -52.67
CA SER A 71 -35.34 6.04 -51.97
C SER A 71 -35.89 6.28 -50.56
N LYS A 72 -35.59 7.42 -49.93
CA LYS A 72 -36.15 7.83 -48.63
C LYS A 72 -37.04 9.06 -48.79
N LYS A 73 -38.30 8.99 -48.33
CA LYS A 73 -39.25 10.13 -48.40
C LYS A 73 -38.76 11.36 -47.65
N ASP A 74 -38.03 11.16 -46.55
CA ASP A 74 -37.53 12.24 -45.70
C ASP A 74 -36.43 13.08 -46.36
N ILE A 75 -35.88 12.68 -47.52
CA ILE A 75 -34.87 13.48 -48.21
C ILE A 75 -35.39 14.86 -48.61
N LEU A 76 -36.71 14.99 -48.87
CA LEU A 76 -37.34 16.28 -49.19
C LEU A 76 -37.17 17.34 -48.09
N LYS A 77 -36.82 16.93 -46.86
CA LYS A 77 -36.51 17.85 -45.75
C LYS A 77 -35.12 18.49 -45.86
N ILE A 78 -34.20 17.86 -46.59
CA ILE A 78 -32.78 18.27 -46.69
C ILE A 78 -32.31 18.48 -48.13
N ILE A 79 -33.11 18.14 -49.14
CA ILE A 79 -32.72 18.14 -50.57
C ILE A 79 -32.25 19.51 -51.08
N ASP A 80 -32.71 20.59 -50.46
CA ASP A 80 -32.34 21.97 -50.79
C ASP A 80 -31.17 22.50 -49.97
N ASN A 81 -30.57 21.71 -49.07
CA ASN A 81 -29.39 22.11 -48.30
C ASN A 81 -28.22 22.47 -49.23
N ASP A 82 -27.45 23.49 -48.84
CA ASP A 82 -26.33 24.01 -49.64
C ASP A 82 -25.16 23.02 -49.77
N ARG A 83 -25.12 21.98 -48.93
CA ARG A 83 -24.08 20.94 -48.90
C ARG A 83 -24.54 19.60 -49.48
N LEU A 84 -25.77 19.50 -50.01
CA LEU A 84 -26.30 18.26 -50.61
C LEU A 84 -26.50 18.43 -52.12
N ILE A 85 -25.94 17.52 -52.92
CA ILE A 85 -25.91 17.61 -54.38
C ILE A 85 -26.46 16.31 -55.00
N ARG A 86 -27.65 16.39 -55.59
CA ARG A 86 -28.26 15.29 -56.37
C ARG A 86 -27.76 15.29 -57.82
N PRO A 87 -27.96 14.25 -58.62
CA PRO A 87 -27.54 14.29 -60.02
C PRO A 87 -28.21 15.41 -60.84
N ILE A 88 -27.42 16.15 -61.62
CA ILE A 88 -27.87 17.36 -62.32
C ILE A 88 -28.86 17.07 -63.45
N ASN A 89 -28.72 15.92 -64.10
CA ASN A 89 -29.45 15.52 -65.30
C ASN A 89 -30.76 14.76 -65.01
N TYR A 90 -31.32 14.92 -63.81
CA TYR A 90 -32.76 14.69 -63.62
C TYR A 90 -33.56 15.78 -64.35
N PRO A 91 -34.77 15.47 -64.86
CA PRO A 91 -35.59 16.43 -65.60
C PRO A 91 -35.82 17.74 -64.85
N GLU A 92 -36.01 18.81 -65.61
CA GLU A 92 -36.39 20.12 -65.08
C GLU A 92 -37.61 20.02 -64.15
N GLY A 93 -37.58 20.75 -63.03
CA GLY A 93 -38.59 20.68 -61.97
C GLY A 93 -38.31 19.66 -60.87
N THR A 94 -37.24 18.86 -60.99
CA THR A 94 -36.80 17.96 -59.91
C THR A 94 -36.20 18.75 -58.72
N PRO A 95 -36.62 18.48 -57.46
CA PRO A 95 -36.12 19.19 -56.27
C PRO A 95 -34.59 19.11 -56.06
N GLY A 96 -34.05 20.06 -55.28
CA GLY A 96 -32.62 20.17 -55.01
C GLY A 96 -31.78 20.62 -56.20
N SER A 97 -30.47 20.60 -56.02
CA SER A 97 -29.52 21.08 -57.02
C SER A 97 -28.53 20.01 -57.46
N GLY A 98 -28.12 20.14 -58.73
CA GLY A 98 -27.05 19.36 -59.34
C GLY A 98 -25.65 19.96 -59.21
N CYS A 99 -25.56 21.20 -58.73
CA CYS A 99 -24.32 21.92 -58.52
C CYS A 99 -24.42 22.82 -57.29
N ARG A 100 -23.37 22.85 -56.47
CA ARG A 100 -23.21 23.78 -55.34
C ARG A 100 -21.80 24.37 -55.36
N ILE A 101 -21.70 25.67 -55.12
CA ILE A 101 -20.42 26.36 -54.94
C ILE A 101 -20.24 26.59 -53.44
N ILE A 102 -19.24 25.96 -52.84
CA ILE A 102 -19.03 25.94 -51.39
C ILE A 102 -17.63 26.48 -51.11
N THR A 103 -17.53 27.38 -50.13
CA THR A 103 -16.24 27.93 -49.69
C THR A 103 -15.48 26.89 -48.85
N ALA A 104 -14.29 26.53 -49.30
CA ALA A 104 -13.38 25.62 -48.60
C ALA A 104 -12.71 26.29 -47.40
N ARG A 105 -12.06 25.48 -46.55
CA ARG A 105 -11.40 25.95 -45.31
C ARG A 105 -10.31 26.99 -45.58
N ASN A 106 -9.68 26.95 -46.75
CA ASN A 106 -8.66 27.90 -47.19
C ASN A 106 -9.24 29.14 -47.91
N GLY A 107 -10.57 29.26 -47.99
CA GLY A 107 -11.26 30.42 -48.58
C GLY A 107 -11.59 30.30 -50.08
N LEU A 108 -11.12 29.25 -50.76
CA LEU A 108 -11.41 29.03 -52.19
C LEU A 108 -12.84 28.52 -52.42
N LYS A 109 -13.43 28.87 -53.55
CA LYS A 109 -14.77 28.43 -53.96
C LYS A 109 -14.68 27.15 -54.78
N VAL A 110 -15.21 26.06 -54.22
CA VAL A 110 -15.26 24.75 -54.89
C VAL A 110 -16.67 24.52 -55.42
N ALA A 111 -16.81 24.41 -56.74
CA ALA A 111 -18.01 23.91 -57.38
C ALA A 111 -18.02 22.38 -57.34
N VAL A 112 -18.98 21.80 -56.64
CA VAL A 112 -19.23 20.36 -56.61
C VAL A 112 -20.46 20.07 -57.46
N MET A 113 -20.26 19.28 -58.50
CA MET A 113 -21.32 18.81 -59.38
C MET A 113 -21.50 17.30 -59.22
N ASN A 114 -22.74 16.85 -59.38
CA ASN A 114 -23.06 15.43 -59.42
C ASN A 114 -23.85 15.12 -60.69
N ALA A 115 -23.58 14.00 -61.34
CA ALA A 115 -24.27 13.58 -62.56
C ALA A 115 -24.48 12.06 -62.61
N LEU A 116 -25.55 11.64 -63.27
CA LEU A 116 -25.97 10.23 -63.34
C LEU A 116 -25.78 9.70 -64.76
N GLY A 117 -25.06 8.59 -64.90
CA GLY A 117 -24.92 7.85 -66.16
C GLY A 117 -26.26 7.29 -66.64
N ARG A 118 -26.31 6.94 -67.93
CA ARG A 118 -27.54 6.40 -68.56
C ARG A 118 -27.38 4.97 -69.03
N GLU A 119 -26.16 4.50 -69.23
CA GLU A 119 -25.88 3.18 -69.76
C GLU A 119 -25.90 2.14 -68.63
N SER A 120 -26.74 1.11 -68.80
CA SER A 120 -26.85 -0.06 -67.89
C SER A 120 -27.17 0.22 -66.42
N ILE A 121 -27.60 1.43 -66.06
CA ILE A 121 -27.99 1.75 -64.68
C ILE A 121 -29.31 1.05 -64.30
N MET A 122 -29.33 0.36 -63.16
CA MET A 122 -30.53 -0.35 -62.69
C MET A 122 -31.69 0.62 -62.40
N PRO A 123 -32.95 0.24 -62.68
CA PRO A 123 -34.10 1.11 -62.45
C PRO A 123 -34.30 1.39 -60.96
N ILE A 124 -34.72 2.62 -60.66
CA ILE A 124 -35.12 3.06 -59.31
C ILE A 124 -36.29 2.19 -58.85
N ILE A 125 -36.18 1.62 -57.65
CA ILE A 125 -37.09 0.66 -57.02
C ILE A 125 -38.57 0.92 -57.38
N GLY A 126 -39.20 -0.08 -58.00
CA GLY A 126 -40.67 -0.19 -58.11
C GLY A 126 -41.32 0.38 -59.36
N ARG A 127 -40.57 0.85 -60.36
CA ARG A 127 -41.14 1.18 -61.68
C ARG A 127 -40.33 0.52 -62.79
N GLU A 128 -41.01 -0.25 -63.64
CA GLU A 128 -40.47 -0.78 -64.91
C GLU A 128 -40.06 0.33 -65.90
N ASN A 129 -40.28 1.60 -65.56
CA ASN A 129 -39.85 2.75 -66.35
C ASN A 129 -38.44 3.20 -65.96
N LYS A 130 -37.49 3.00 -66.88
CA LYS A 130 -36.19 3.71 -66.91
C LYS A 130 -36.42 5.19 -66.57
N ALA A 131 -35.65 5.73 -65.62
CA ALA A 131 -35.64 7.16 -65.38
C ALA A 131 -35.30 7.88 -66.70
N ILE A 132 -36.17 8.81 -67.15
CA ILE A 132 -35.88 9.65 -68.30
C ILE A 132 -34.90 10.71 -67.80
N LEU A 133 -33.61 10.47 -68.00
CA LEU A 133 -32.53 11.39 -67.63
C LEU A 133 -32.06 12.17 -68.86
N ASP A 134 -31.76 13.44 -68.65
CA ASP A 134 -31.09 14.26 -69.66
C ASP A 134 -29.67 13.75 -69.90
N CYS A 135 -29.08 14.17 -71.02
CA CYS A 135 -27.73 13.77 -71.40
C CYS A 135 -26.70 14.37 -70.42
N PRO A 136 -26.01 13.57 -69.58
CA PRO A 136 -25.10 14.10 -68.56
C PRO A 136 -23.97 14.92 -69.16
N PHE A 137 -23.47 14.53 -70.34
CA PHE A 137 -22.44 15.27 -71.08
C PHE A 137 -22.86 16.70 -71.38
N ARG A 138 -24.05 16.89 -71.97
CA ARG A 138 -24.53 18.22 -72.36
C ARG A 138 -24.97 19.05 -71.15
N THR A 139 -25.62 18.42 -70.18
CA THR A 139 -26.08 19.11 -68.97
C THR A 139 -24.89 19.61 -68.14
N CYS A 140 -23.87 18.77 -67.92
CA CYS A 140 -22.67 19.20 -67.22
C CYS A 140 -21.88 20.25 -68.01
N ASP A 141 -21.78 20.13 -69.34
CA ASP A 141 -21.10 21.13 -70.17
C ASP A 141 -21.74 22.52 -70.09
N ALA A 142 -23.07 22.57 -70.18
CA ALA A 142 -23.83 23.81 -70.04
C ALA A 142 -23.62 24.43 -68.65
N GLU A 143 -23.61 23.60 -67.60
CA GLU A 143 -23.42 24.08 -66.22
C GLU A 143 -21.98 24.53 -65.96
N VAL A 144 -20.97 23.79 -66.43
CA VAL A 144 -19.55 24.19 -66.37
C VAL A 144 -19.35 25.53 -67.07
N ALA A 145 -19.95 25.73 -68.25
CA ALA A 145 -19.88 27.00 -68.97
C ALA A 145 -20.53 28.15 -68.18
N ARG A 146 -21.57 27.87 -67.39
CA ARG A 146 -22.28 28.83 -66.54
C ARG A 146 -21.46 29.24 -65.32
N ILE A 147 -20.82 28.29 -64.64
CA ILE A 147 -20.17 28.52 -63.33
C ILE A 147 -18.66 28.79 -63.40
N LYS A 148 -18.03 28.69 -64.58
CA LYS A 148 -16.56 28.80 -64.73
C LYS A 148 -15.92 30.07 -64.17
N ASN A 149 -16.68 31.15 -64.01
CA ASN A 149 -16.20 32.42 -63.46
C ASN A 149 -16.59 32.63 -61.98
N ASP A 150 -17.41 31.72 -61.42
CA ASP A 150 -17.97 31.82 -60.07
C ASP A 150 -17.25 30.90 -59.07
N ALA A 151 -16.47 29.93 -59.56
CA ALA A 151 -15.72 28.94 -58.76
C ALA A 151 -14.24 28.89 -59.17
N ASP A 152 -13.37 28.67 -58.19
CA ASP A 152 -11.92 28.53 -58.39
C ASP A 152 -11.56 27.10 -58.84
N ILE A 153 -12.32 26.10 -58.36
CA ILE A 153 -12.14 24.68 -58.68
C ILE A 153 -13.50 24.05 -58.99
N ILE A 154 -13.57 23.27 -60.07
CA ILE A 154 -14.76 22.48 -60.45
C ILE A 154 -14.44 20.98 -60.32
N VAL A 155 -15.25 20.29 -59.51
CA VAL A 155 -15.17 18.85 -59.26
C VAL A 155 -16.50 18.18 -59.60
N ILE A 156 -16.43 17.04 -60.31
CA ILE A 156 -17.62 16.27 -60.70
C ILE A 156 -17.55 14.86 -60.12
N ASP A 157 -18.58 14.49 -59.34
CA ASP A 157 -18.93 13.10 -59.06
C ASP A 157 -19.81 12.58 -60.22
N PHE A 158 -19.33 11.58 -60.95
CA PHE A 158 -20.08 10.96 -62.04
C PHE A 158 -20.51 9.54 -61.67
N HIS A 159 -21.71 9.44 -61.13
CA HIS A 159 -22.32 8.21 -60.65
C HIS A 159 -22.85 7.37 -61.83
N ALA A 160 -22.18 6.29 -62.20
CA ALA A 160 -22.50 5.54 -63.41
C ALA A 160 -21.98 4.08 -63.40
N GLU A 161 -22.69 3.16 -64.06
CA GLU A 161 -22.27 1.76 -64.19
C GLU A 161 -21.22 1.54 -65.30
N SER A 162 -21.43 2.17 -66.47
CA SER A 162 -20.58 1.92 -67.63
C SER A 162 -19.22 2.60 -67.52
N VAL A 163 -18.16 1.79 -67.46
CA VAL A 163 -16.76 2.25 -67.55
C VAL A 163 -16.52 3.05 -68.83
N ILE A 164 -17.14 2.64 -69.96
CA ILE A 164 -17.03 3.35 -71.24
C ILE A 164 -17.66 4.74 -71.14
N GLU A 165 -18.84 4.85 -70.52
CA GLU A 165 -19.52 6.14 -70.32
C GLU A 165 -18.69 7.05 -69.40
N LYS A 166 -18.17 6.52 -68.28
CA LYS A 166 -17.29 7.24 -67.33
C LYS A 166 -16.04 7.79 -68.00
N LYS A 167 -15.32 6.97 -68.78
CA LYS A 167 -14.08 7.41 -69.44
C LYS A 167 -14.37 8.40 -70.57
N SER A 168 -15.44 8.19 -71.32
CA SER A 168 -15.88 9.11 -72.39
C SER A 168 -16.26 10.48 -71.83
N PHE A 169 -16.98 10.50 -70.69
CA PHE A 169 -17.36 11.73 -70.00
C PHE A 169 -16.15 12.52 -69.53
N ALA A 170 -15.15 11.84 -68.98
CA ALA A 170 -13.93 12.48 -68.53
C ALA A 170 -13.13 13.10 -69.68
N TYR A 171 -12.93 12.39 -70.80
CA TYR A 171 -12.27 12.95 -71.98
C TYR A 171 -13.07 14.09 -72.62
N TYR A 172 -14.40 14.03 -72.55
CA TYR A 172 -15.24 15.10 -73.04
C TYR A 172 -14.98 16.40 -72.27
N LEU A 173 -14.88 16.37 -70.94
CA LEU A 173 -14.68 17.56 -70.09
C LEU A 173 -13.21 17.87 -69.74
N ASP A 174 -12.25 17.08 -70.22
CA ASP A 174 -10.82 17.26 -69.92
C ASP A 174 -10.33 18.68 -70.24
N GLY A 175 -9.67 19.31 -69.25
CA GLY A 175 -9.17 20.68 -69.29
C GLY A 175 -10.21 21.76 -69.03
N ARG A 176 -11.49 21.40 -68.84
CA ARG A 176 -12.58 22.35 -68.50
C ARG A 176 -13.01 22.28 -67.04
N VAL A 177 -12.61 21.21 -66.34
CA VAL A 177 -12.83 21.00 -64.91
C VAL A 177 -11.56 20.45 -64.27
N ASN A 178 -11.43 20.59 -62.95
CA ASN A 178 -10.19 20.25 -62.25
C ASN A 178 -10.13 18.77 -61.86
N ALA A 179 -11.26 18.16 -61.48
CA ALA A 179 -11.32 16.74 -61.13
C ALA A 179 -12.67 16.11 -61.51
N ILE A 180 -12.62 14.86 -61.96
CA ILE A 180 -13.79 14.00 -62.21
C ILE A 180 -13.51 12.65 -61.56
N PHE A 181 -14.37 12.18 -60.68
CA PHE A 181 -14.29 10.83 -60.14
C PHE A 181 -15.63 10.12 -60.34
N GLY A 182 -15.59 8.82 -60.57
CA GLY A 182 -16.80 8.02 -60.64
C GLY A 182 -17.19 7.39 -59.31
N THR A 183 -18.47 7.10 -59.16
CA THR A 183 -19.09 6.32 -58.07
C THR A 183 -20.11 5.34 -58.69
N HIS A 184 -20.84 4.56 -57.88
CA HIS A 184 -21.84 3.53 -58.25
C HIS A 184 -21.35 2.07 -58.23
N MET A 185 -20.17 1.77 -58.77
CA MET A 185 -19.76 0.36 -58.92
C MET A 185 -19.31 -0.27 -57.60
N HIS A 186 -19.09 0.56 -56.56
CA HIS A 186 -18.65 0.18 -55.21
C HIS A 186 -17.29 -0.55 -55.15
N ILE A 187 -16.59 -0.67 -56.28
CA ILE A 187 -15.27 -1.28 -56.39
C ILE A 187 -14.30 -0.21 -56.91
N GLN A 188 -13.31 0.13 -56.09
CA GLN A 188 -12.33 1.15 -56.45
C GLN A 188 -11.49 0.70 -57.65
N SER A 189 -11.40 1.54 -58.68
CA SER A 189 -10.48 1.30 -59.80
C SER A 189 -9.05 1.73 -59.47
N ALA A 190 -8.07 1.26 -60.24
CA ALA A 190 -6.66 1.64 -60.10
C ALA A 190 -6.14 2.39 -61.34
N ASP A 191 -7.01 3.19 -61.95
CA ASP A 191 -6.74 3.98 -63.16
C ASP A 191 -6.68 5.49 -62.90
N GLU A 192 -6.36 5.86 -61.65
CA GLU A 192 -6.17 7.25 -61.27
C GLU A 192 -5.08 7.91 -62.12
N CYS A 193 -5.41 9.03 -62.74
CA CYS A 193 -4.49 9.74 -63.60
C CYS A 193 -4.83 11.22 -63.70
N ILE A 194 -3.89 12.01 -64.24
CA ILE A 194 -4.18 13.34 -64.77
C ILE A 194 -4.29 13.18 -66.28
N LEU A 195 -5.44 13.54 -66.83
CA LEU A 195 -5.72 13.46 -68.26
C LEU A 195 -4.87 14.47 -69.06
N PRO A 196 -4.71 14.29 -70.39
CA PRO A 196 -3.79 15.08 -71.20
C PRO A 196 -3.97 16.61 -71.12
N LYS A 197 -5.19 17.10 -70.87
CA LYS A 197 -5.47 18.55 -70.72
C LYS A 197 -5.53 19.02 -69.26
N GLY A 198 -5.19 18.15 -68.31
CA GLY A 198 -4.98 18.52 -66.92
C GLY A 198 -6.15 18.30 -65.98
N THR A 199 -7.13 17.44 -66.31
CA THR A 199 -8.19 17.04 -65.35
C THR A 199 -7.77 15.78 -64.59
N ALA A 200 -7.86 15.79 -63.25
CA ALA A 200 -7.66 14.59 -62.44
C ALA A 200 -8.84 13.63 -62.59
N TYR A 201 -8.56 12.33 -62.74
CA TYR A 201 -9.55 11.33 -63.06
C TYR A 201 -9.34 10.00 -62.35
N ILE A 202 -10.42 9.35 -61.94
CA ILE A 202 -10.49 7.92 -61.58
C ILE A 202 -11.86 7.35 -62.02
N THR A 203 -11.88 6.12 -62.53
CA THR A 203 -13.13 5.48 -63.01
C THR A 203 -14.13 5.25 -61.88
N ASP A 204 -13.71 4.76 -60.72
CA ASP A 204 -14.61 4.57 -59.57
C ASP A 204 -13.85 4.71 -58.25
N LEU A 205 -14.43 5.44 -57.28
CA LEU A 205 -13.85 5.62 -55.95
C LEU A 205 -13.93 4.36 -55.10
N GLY A 206 -14.86 3.44 -55.39
CA GLY A 206 -15.23 2.30 -54.56
C GLY A 206 -16.18 2.69 -53.43
N MET A 207 -16.59 1.72 -52.61
CA MET A 207 -17.47 1.99 -51.48
C MET A 207 -16.72 2.25 -50.16
N THR A 208 -17.43 2.90 -49.24
CA THR A 208 -17.17 2.91 -47.81
C THR A 208 -18.18 1.98 -47.14
N GLY A 209 -17.73 0.83 -46.64
CA GLY A 209 -18.61 -0.25 -46.17
C GLY A 209 -17.85 -1.53 -45.93
N SER A 210 -18.56 -2.66 -45.90
CA SER A 210 -18.00 -3.99 -45.64
C SER A 210 -17.33 -4.58 -46.87
N PHE A 211 -16.05 -4.93 -46.82
CA PHE A 211 -15.30 -5.47 -47.96
C PHE A 211 -15.32 -6.99 -48.06
N ASP A 212 -15.62 -7.71 -46.97
CA ASP A 212 -15.93 -9.15 -47.04
C ASP A 212 -17.40 -9.35 -47.42
N SER A 213 -17.76 -8.87 -48.61
CA SER A 213 -19.13 -8.81 -49.08
C SER A 213 -19.21 -8.84 -50.60
N VAL A 214 -20.42 -9.01 -51.14
CA VAL A 214 -20.71 -8.70 -52.54
C VAL A 214 -21.29 -7.30 -52.57
N VAL A 215 -20.42 -6.29 -52.75
CA VAL A 215 -20.83 -4.89 -52.92
C VAL A 215 -21.67 -4.37 -51.72
N GLY A 216 -21.30 -4.81 -50.51
CA GLY A 216 -21.95 -4.50 -49.23
C GLY A 216 -23.04 -5.48 -48.81
N ILE A 217 -23.42 -6.43 -49.66
CA ILE A 217 -24.44 -7.45 -49.37
C ILE A 217 -23.76 -8.73 -48.87
N LYS A 218 -24.41 -9.46 -47.95
CA LYS A 218 -23.94 -10.79 -47.52
C LYS A 218 -23.75 -11.74 -48.70
N LYS A 219 -22.60 -12.41 -48.74
CA LYS A 219 -22.17 -13.30 -49.84
C LYS A 219 -23.19 -14.37 -50.14
N GLU A 220 -23.74 -15.00 -49.10
CA GLU A 220 -24.68 -16.12 -49.23
C GLU A 220 -25.98 -15.68 -49.89
N LEU A 221 -26.47 -14.48 -49.56
CA LEU A 221 -27.71 -13.92 -50.12
C LEU A 221 -27.54 -13.52 -51.58
N ALA A 222 -26.39 -12.91 -51.92
CA ALA A 222 -26.06 -12.58 -53.30
C ALA A 222 -25.93 -13.85 -54.16
N ILE A 223 -25.23 -14.88 -53.65
CA ILE A 223 -25.09 -16.18 -54.32
C ILE A 223 -26.46 -16.85 -54.49
N GLU A 224 -27.30 -16.88 -53.46
CA GLU A 224 -28.64 -17.46 -53.52
C GLU A 224 -29.49 -16.79 -54.61
N GLN A 225 -29.48 -15.46 -54.69
CA GLN A 225 -30.22 -14.74 -55.72
C GLN A 225 -29.76 -15.12 -57.12
N PHE A 226 -28.45 -15.17 -57.38
CA PHE A 226 -27.94 -15.52 -58.71
C PHE A 226 -28.19 -16.99 -59.07
N CYS A 227 -28.05 -17.92 -58.11
CA CYS A 227 -28.26 -19.35 -58.34
C CYS A 227 -29.74 -19.70 -58.50
N THR A 228 -30.64 -19.04 -57.77
CA THR A 228 -32.08 -19.39 -57.75
C THR A 228 -32.92 -18.49 -58.64
N GLN A 229 -32.41 -17.32 -59.05
CA GLN A 229 -33.14 -16.27 -59.75
C GLN A 229 -34.38 -15.76 -58.97
N ARG A 230 -34.45 -16.04 -57.66
CA ARG A 230 -35.55 -15.59 -56.79
C ARG A 230 -35.17 -14.29 -56.08
N THR A 231 -36.16 -13.50 -55.73
CA THR A 231 -35.98 -12.31 -54.89
C THR A 231 -35.53 -12.73 -53.49
N VAL A 232 -34.37 -12.26 -53.06
CA VAL A 232 -33.83 -12.43 -51.71
C VAL A 232 -33.90 -11.09 -50.97
N GLN A 233 -34.21 -11.11 -49.67
CA GLN A 233 -34.20 -9.90 -48.86
C GLN A 233 -32.75 -9.49 -48.58
N PHE A 234 -32.32 -8.39 -49.18
CA PHE A 234 -30.96 -7.88 -48.97
C PHE A 234 -30.72 -7.49 -47.51
N THR A 235 -29.65 -8.03 -46.96
CA THR A 235 -29.12 -7.68 -45.64
C THR A 235 -27.65 -7.29 -45.82
N GLY A 236 -27.26 -6.15 -45.26
CA GLY A 236 -25.88 -5.68 -45.28
C GLY A 236 -24.92 -6.66 -44.60
N ALA A 237 -23.73 -6.82 -45.19
CA ALA A 237 -22.62 -7.50 -44.54
C ALA A 237 -22.00 -6.59 -43.47
N THR A 238 -21.47 -7.16 -42.39
CA THR A 238 -20.92 -6.39 -41.24
C THR A 238 -19.41 -6.49 -41.10
N GLU A 239 -18.79 -7.43 -41.81
CA GLU A 239 -17.38 -7.81 -41.64
C GLU A 239 -16.44 -7.01 -42.56
N GLU A 240 -15.17 -6.87 -42.14
CA GLU A 240 -14.10 -6.19 -42.89
C GLU A 240 -14.48 -4.82 -43.45
N ARG A 241 -14.98 -3.94 -42.60
CA ARG A 241 -15.33 -2.56 -42.94
C ARG A 241 -14.13 -1.74 -43.43
N GLY A 242 -14.37 -0.70 -44.22
CA GLY A 242 -13.32 0.22 -44.66
C GLY A 242 -13.84 1.42 -45.45
N ILE A 243 -12.92 2.29 -45.87
CA ILE A 243 -13.15 3.46 -46.72
C ILE A 243 -12.37 3.31 -48.03
N SER A 244 -13.02 3.67 -49.13
CA SER A 244 -12.37 3.93 -50.41
C SER A 244 -12.56 5.40 -50.81
N GLY A 245 -11.56 6.00 -51.42
CA GLY A 245 -11.62 7.38 -51.90
C GLY A 245 -10.34 7.81 -52.61
N ILE A 246 -10.18 9.11 -52.80
CA ILE A 246 -8.98 9.73 -53.35
C ILE A 246 -8.65 11.04 -52.62
N VAL A 247 -7.39 11.48 -52.74
CA VAL A 247 -6.97 12.86 -52.51
C VAL A 247 -6.35 13.41 -53.78
N VAL A 248 -6.86 14.55 -54.23
CA VAL A 248 -6.32 15.30 -55.36
C VAL A 248 -5.56 16.51 -54.83
N TYR A 249 -4.33 16.67 -55.29
CA TYR A 249 -3.45 17.79 -54.94
C TYR A 249 -3.45 18.79 -56.08
N PHE A 250 -3.70 20.05 -55.75
CA PHE A 250 -3.75 21.16 -56.69
C PHE A 250 -2.64 22.16 -56.41
N ASP A 251 -1.97 22.58 -57.48
CA ASP A 251 -0.87 23.54 -57.46
C ASP A 251 -1.38 24.98 -57.53
N GLU A 252 -1.17 25.72 -56.44
CA GLU A 252 -1.69 27.08 -56.26
C GLU A 252 -1.00 28.07 -57.21
N ASP A 253 0.28 27.84 -57.52
CA ASP A 253 1.08 28.71 -58.40
C ASP A 253 0.73 28.51 -59.89
N ASN A 254 0.02 27.43 -60.22
CA ASN A 254 -0.37 27.06 -61.59
C ASN A 254 -1.90 27.05 -61.78
N GLY A 255 -2.59 28.00 -61.14
CA GLY A 255 -4.03 28.18 -61.30
C GLY A 255 -4.86 26.99 -60.79
N TYR A 256 -4.41 26.34 -59.72
CA TYR A 256 -5.05 25.18 -59.10
C TYR A 256 -5.27 24.01 -60.07
N LYS A 257 -4.30 23.78 -60.97
CA LYS A 257 -4.26 22.55 -61.76
C LYS A 257 -3.90 21.35 -60.87
N PRO A 258 -4.52 20.18 -61.08
CA PRO A 258 -4.14 18.98 -60.35
C PRO A 258 -2.72 18.56 -60.73
N VAL A 259 -1.92 18.22 -59.73
CA VAL A 259 -0.55 17.75 -59.89
C VAL A 259 -0.35 16.33 -59.38
N ASN A 260 -1.26 15.84 -58.54
CA ASN A 260 -1.24 14.45 -58.08
C ASN A 260 -2.64 13.96 -57.70
N ILE A 261 -2.85 12.66 -57.84
CA ILE A 261 -4.04 11.95 -57.37
C ILE A 261 -3.58 10.70 -56.61
N VAL A 262 -4.06 10.54 -55.38
CA VAL A 262 -3.68 9.43 -54.49
C VAL A 262 -4.94 8.67 -54.11
N ARG A 263 -4.99 7.37 -54.41
CA ARG A 263 -6.07 6.51 -53.92
C ARG A 263 -5.95 6.27 -52.43
N ILE A 264 -7.08 6.39 -51.75
CA ILE A 264 -7.29 5.97 -50.37
C ILE A 264 -8.00 4.63 -50.42
N LEU A 265 -7.37 3.63 -49.80
CA LEU A 265 -8.02 2.41 -49.39
C LEU A 265 -7.57 2.13 -47.95
N ARG A 266 -8.50 2.20 -47.00
CA ARG A 266 -8.24 1.96 -45.57
C ARG A 266 -9.25 0.95 -45.04
N ARG A 267 -8.77 -0.02 -44.29
CA ARG A 267 -9.60 -1.03 -43.62
C ARG A 267 -9.74 -0.66 -42.15
N SER A 268 -10.93 -0.89 -41.60
CA SER A 268 -11.23 -0.79 -40.17
C SER A 268 -10.33 -1.74 -39.39
N ARG A 269 -9.88 -1.28 -38.21
CA ARG A 269 -9.07 -2.09 -37.29
C ARG A 269 -9.91 -3.17 -36.58
N TYR A 270 -11.23 -3.00 -36.56
CA TYR A 270 -12.18 -3.88 -35.87
C TYR A 270 -12.85 -4.85 -36.85
N ARG A 271 -12.06 -5.82 -37.34
CA ARG A 271 -12.48 -6.74 -38.41
C ARG A 271 -13.59 -7.74 -38.04
N LYS A 272 -13.87 -7.97 -36.74
CA LYS A 272 -14.79 -9.02 -36.23
C LYS A 272 -15.60 -8.64 -34.98
N GLN A 273 -16.10 -7.41 -34.87
CA GLN A 273 -17.00 -7.05 -33.76
C GLN A 273 -18.45 -7.02 -34.22
N TYR A 274 -19.19 -8.06 -33.81
CA TYR A 274 -20.63 -8.20 -33.97
C TYR A 274 -21.41 -7.17 -33.14
N ASN A 275 -22.48 -6.66 -33.75
CA ASN A 275 -23.68 -6.10 -33.14
C ASN A 275 -23.47 -5.17 -31.93
N ILE A 276 -22.78 -4.06 -32.15
CA ILE A 276 -22.91 -2.89 -31.29
C ILE A 276 -23.62 -1.82 -32.15
N PRO A 277 -24.84 -1.36 -31.78
CA PRO A 277 -25.51 -0.26 -32.47
C PRO A 277 -24.59 0.95 -32.62
N PHE A 278 -24.75 1.74 -33.69
CA PHE A 278 -23.95 2.95 -33.92
C PHE A 278 -23.94 3.86 -32.68
N GLU A 279 -25.06 3.93 -31.94
CA GLU A 279 -25.19 4.70 -30.71
C GLU A 279 -24.32 4.16 -29.55
N GLU A 280 -24.12 2.84 -29.44
CA GLU A 280 -23.20 2.23 -28.44
C GLU A 280 -21.74 2.29 -28.90
N LEU A 281 -21.44 2.24 -30.20
CA LEU A 281 -20.08 2.45 -30.73
C LEU A 281 -19.67 3.91 -30.63
N SER A 282 -20.56 4.87 -30.94
CA SER A 282 -20.30 6.29 -30.68
C SER A 282 -20.19 6.59 -29.18
N GLY A 283 -20.84 5.79 -28.32
CA GLY A 283 -20.70 5.86 -26.87
C GLY A 283 -19.42 5.22 -26.32
N LYS A 284 -18.84 4.22 -27.01
CA LYS A 284 -17.51 3.65 -26.69
C LYS A 284 -16.35 4.43 -27.32
N TYR A 285 -16.58 5.08 -28.46
CA TYR A 285 -15.71 6.11 -29.05
C TYR A 285 -16.08 7.52 -28.64
N ASP A 286 -16.92 7.63 -27.61
CA ASP A 286 -16.78 8.74 -26.70
C ASP A 286 -15.41 8.54 -26.07
N LYS A 287 -14.39 9.21 -26.62
CA LYS A 287 -13.14 9.51 -25.90
C LYS A 287 -13.51 10.46 -24.74
N SER A 288 -14.32 9.95 -23.83
CA SER A 288 -14.62 10.44 -22.50
C SER A 288 -14.20 9.40 -21.45
N VAL A 289 -13.17 8.58 -21.75
CA VAL A 289 -12.10 8.52 -20.75
C VAL A 289 -11.55 9.92 -20.74
N SER A 290 -12.16 10.78 -19.91
CA SER A 290 -11.78 12.17 -19.80
C SER A 290 -10.27 12.19 -19.59
N ARG A 291 -9.63 13.28 -19.99
CA ARG A 291 -8.24 13.54 -19.64
C ARG A 291 -7.96 13.12 -18.19
N GLU A 292 -8.88 13.35 -17.26
CA GLU A 292 -8.74 12.94 -15.86
C GLU A 292 -8.57 11.42 -15.70
N ALA A 293 -9.30 10.55 -16.40
CA ALA A 293 -9.25 9.11 -16.16
C ALA A 293 -7.96 8.42 -16.65
N LYS A 294 -7.34 8.86 -17.77
CA LYS A 294 -5.99 8.37 -18.16
C LYS A 294 -4.91 8.93 -17.23
N TYR A 295 -5.03 10.18 -16.79
CA TYR A 295 -4.13 10.77 -15.79
C TYR A 295 -4.28 10.12 -14.40
N GLU A 296 -5.49 9.78 -13.97
CA GLU A 296 -5.75 9.05 -12.73
C GLU A 296 -5.12 7.66 -12.75
N LYS A 297 -5.18 6.99 -13.91
CA LYS A 297 -4.51 5.69 -14.10
C LYS A 297 -2.99 5.83 -14.12
N TYR A 298 -2.45 6.88 -14.72
CA TYR A 298 -1.03 7.21 -14.59
C TYR A 298 -0.62 7.43 -13.14
N ILE A 299 -1.36 8.25 -12.38
CA ILE A 299 -1.12 8.46 -10.95
C ILE A 299 -1.22 7.13 -10.18
N SER A 300 -2.17 6.26 -10.55
CA SER A 300 -2.33 4.94 -9.94
C SER A 300 -1.10 4.04 -10.17
N TYR A 301 -0.60 3.94 -11.40
CA TYR A 301 0.59 3.13 -11.70
C TYR A 301 1.86 3.74 -11.12
N TYR A 302 2.02 5.07 -11.15
CA TYR A 302 3.11 5.76 -10.45
C TYR A 302 3.12 5.43 -8.96
N LYS A 303 1.95 5.50 -8.28
CA LYS A 303 1.82 5.06 -6.89
C LYS A 303 2.20 3.59 -6.68
N LYS A 304 1.84 2.70 -7.61
CA LYS A 304 2.23 1.26 -7.55
C LYS A 304 3.73 1.06 -7.72
N LEU A 305 4.38 1.79 -8.63
CA LEU A 305 5.84 1.77 -8.81
C LEU A 305 6.51 2.21 -7.50
N TYR A 306 6.04 3.31 -6.91
CA TYR A 306 6.51 3.78 -5.62
C TYR A 306 6.11 2.86 -4.45
N ALA A 307 5.11 2.00 -4.56
CA ALA A 307 4.76 1.07 -3.50
C ALA A 307 5.45 -0.30 -3.63
N ALA A 308 6.19 -0.55 -4.71
CA ALA A 308 6.82 -1.84 -4.95
C ALA A 308 7.77 -2.25 -3.80
N GLU A 309 7.61 -3.47 -3.32
CA GLU A 309 8.38 -4.04 -2.20
C GLU A 309 9.46 -5.03 -2.65
N SER A 310 9.44 -5.42 -3.92
CA SER A 310 10.45 -6.28 -4.53
C SER A 310 10.76 -5.84 -5.95
N ILE A 311 11.96 -6.18 -6.41
CA ILE A 311 12.43 -5.84 -7.75
C ILE A 311 11.56 -6.51 -8.83
N SER A 312 11.08 -7.73 -8.57
CA SER A 312 10.17 -8.46 -9.46
C SER A 312 8.82 -7.75 -9.60
N LYS A 313 8.27 -7.22 -8.50
CA LYS A 313 6.99 -6.51 -8.54
C LYS A 313 7.12 -5.14 -9.20
N LEU A 314 8.28 -4.49 -9.01
CA LEU A 314 8.61 -3.28 -9.74
C LEU A 314 8.61 -3.55 -11.25
N TYR A 315 9.33 -4.58 -11.71
CA TYR A 315 9.37 -4.96 -13.12
C TYR A 315 7.98 -5.30 -13.68
N SER A 316 7.15 -6.04 -12.94
CA SER A 316 5.78 -6.34 -13.39
C SER A 316 4.94 -5.09 -13.53
N THR A 317 5.04 -4.16 -12.57
CA THR A 317 4.27 -2.91 -12.56
C THR A 317 4.66 -2.00 -13.73
N VAL A 318 5.95 -1.96 -14.10
CA VAL A 318 6.42 -1.25 -15.29
C VAL A 318 5.77 -1.83 -16.55
N VAL A 319 5.81 -3.15 -16.72
CA VAL A 319 5.24 -3.81 -17.91
C VAL A 319 3.71 -3.71 -17.95
N GLU A 320 3.03 -3.89 -16.82
CA GLU A 320 1.57 -3.72 -16.69
C GLU A 320 1.15 -2.26 -17.01
N GLY A 321 1.91 -1.28 -16.54
CA GLY A 321 1.65 0.14 -16.81
C GLY A 321 1.80 0.46 -18.29
N VAL A 322 2.89 0.02 -18.92
CA VAL A 322 3.11 0.16 -20.37
C VAL A 322 1.97 -0.50 -21.13
N SER A 323 1.64 -1.75 -20.83
CA SER A 323 0.56 -2.49 -21.50
C SER A 323 -0.79 -1.75 -21.39
N PHE A 324 -1.09 -1.13 -20.25
CA PHE A 324 -2.29 -0.31 -20.08
C PHE A 324 -2.30 0.94 -20.97
N PHE A 325 -1.20 1.70 -21.02
CA PHE A 325 -1.13 2.90 -21.88
C PHE A 325 -1.15 2.57 -23.36
N THR A 326 -0.72 1.36 -23.72
CA THR A 326 -0.75 0.83 -25.07
C THR A 326 -1.99 -0.01 -25.36
N ASP A 327 -3.08 0.15 -24.61
CA ASP A 327 -4.35 -0.55 -24.80
C ASP A 327 -4.20 -2.09 -25.01
N GLY A 328 -3.23 -2.70 -24.32
CA GLY A 328 -2.99 -4.14 -24.31
C GLY A 328 -1.90 -4.68 -25.24
N LEU A 329 -1.09 -3.83 -25.90
CA LEU A 329 0.05 -4.33 -26.69
C LEU A 329 1.01 -5.19 -25.87
N TYR A 330 1.65 -6.14 -26.56
CA TYR A 330 2.72 -6.96 -25.98
C TYR A 330 3.91 -6.07 -25.64
N SER A 331 4.32 -6.06 -24.38
CA SER A 331 5.46 -5.30 -23.90
C SER A 331 6.37 -6.17 -23.03
N SER A 332 7.66 -5.92 -23.10
CA SER A 332 8.68 -6.68 -22.37
C SER A 332 9.81 -5.79 -21.90
N LEU A 333 10.32 -6.08 -20.71
CA LEU A 333 11.41 -5.34 -20.07
C LEU A 333 12.71 -6.12 -20.16
N TYR A 334 13.73 -5.50 -20.77
CA TYR A 334 15.08 -6.03 -20.86
C TYR A 334 16.03 -5.18 -20.02
N LEU A 335 16.83 -5.81 -19.17
CA LEU A 335 17.87 -5.13 -18.40
C LEU A 335 19.23 -5.25 -19.07
N TYR A 336 20.01 -4.19 -18.95
CA TYR A 336 21.38 -4.13 -19.45
C TYR A 336 22.38 -4.45 -18.32
N ARG A 337 23.22 -5.48 -18.51
CA ARG A 337 24.37 -5.78 -17.66
C ARG A 337 25.65 -5.46 -18.43
N GLY A 338 26.28 -4.34 -18.09
CA GLY A 338 27.57 -3.94 -18.65
C GLY A 338 28.64 -3.99 -17.58
N ASP A 339 29.51 -5.00 -17.62
CA ASP A 339 30.81 -4.92 -16.95
C ASP A 339 31.87 -4.46 -17.95
N ALA A 340 32.72 -3.55 -17.50
CA ALA A 340 33.88 -3.06 -18.23
C ALA A 340 34.92 -4.19 -18.39
N GLY A 341 34.74 -5.05 -19.38
CA GLY A 341 35.76 -6.05 -19.76
C GLY A 341 35.24 -7.35 -20.35
N ALA A 342 33.97 -7.69 -20.21
CA ALA A 342 33.41 -8.94 -20.74
C ALA A 342 31.99 -8.69 -21.28
N GLY A 343 31.85 -8.72 -22.61
CA GLY A 343 30.62 -8.79 -23.42
C GLY A 343 29.32 -8.25 -22.80
N CYS A 344 28.74 -7.22 -23.43
CA CYS A 344 27.39 -6.73 -23.15
C CYS A 344 26.38 -7.90 -23.09
N SER A 345 25.62 -8.00 -21.99
CA SER A 345 24.54 -8.99 -21.89
C SER A 345 23.21 -8.31 -21.54
N TRP A 346 22.20 -8.58 -22.37
CA TRP A 346 20.81 -8.18 -22.14
C TRP A 346 20.04 -9.38 -21.59
N GLU A 347 19.15 -9.13 -20.64
CA GLU A 347 18.32 -10.18 -20.03
C GLU A 347 16.85 -9.73 -19.93
N CYS A 348 15.93 -10.53 -20.46
CA CYS A 348 14.49 -10.29 -20.31
C CYS A 348 14.07 -10.61 -18.86
N ARG A 349 13.40 -9.66 -18.20
CA ARG A 349 12.95 -9.82 -16.81
C ARG A 349 11.46 -10.05 -16.67
N ASN A 350 10.66 -9.43 -17.53
CA ASN A 350 9.21 -9.50 -17.44
C ASN A 350 8.60 -9.22 -18.82
N ALA A 351 7.47 -9.86 -19.11
CA ALA A 351 6.71 -9.71 -20.35
C ALA A 351 5.22 -9.78 -20.04
N SER A 352 4.39 -9.06 -20.78
CA SER A 352 2.94 -9.14 -20.62
C SER A 352 2.40 -10.48 -21.14
N ASP A 353 1.33 -10.98 -20.52
CA ASP A 353 0.70 -12.29 -20.82
C ASP A 353 0.04 -12.40 -22.21
N ALA A 354 0.26 -11.43 -23.11
CA ALA A 354 -0.27 -11.48 -24.46
C ALA A 354 0.41 -12.64 -25.24
N ILE A 355 -0.44 -13.49 -25.84
CA ILE A 355 -0.16 -14.75 -26.56
C ILE A 355 1.29 -14.82 -27.09
N MET A 356 2.05 -15.79 -26.58
CA MET A 356 3.41 -16.09 -27.06
C MET A 356 3.39 -16.34 -28.57
N VAL A 357 4.11 -15.49 -29.31
CA VAL A 357 4.51 -15.78 -30.68
C VAL A 357 5.93 -16.33 -30.62
N ASP A 358 6.13 -17.48 -31.27
CA ASP A 358 7.41 -18.17 -31.43
C ASP A 358 8.57 -17.20 -31.71
N ASN A 359 9.67 -17.35 -30.98
CA ASN A 359 10.96 -16.67 -31.16
C ASN A 359 11.06 -15.13 -30.99
N PHE A 360 10.00 -14.40 -30.62
CA PHE A 360 10.08 -12.92 -30.49
C PHE A 360 11.18 -12.44 -29.51
N GLY A 361 11.27 -13.06 -28.33
CA GLY A 361 12.30 -12.69 -27.34
C GLY A 361 13.73 -12.93 -27.83
N ALA A 362 13.96 -13.97 -28.63
CA ALA A 362 15.28 -14.25 -29.21
C ALA A 362 15.69 -13.20 -30.25
N ILE A 363 14.75 -12.78 -31.10
CA ILE A 363 14.96 -11.72 -32.10
C ILE A 363 15.29 -10.39 -31.42
N VAL A 364 14.55 -10.05 -30.36
CA VAL A 364 14.80 -8.82 -29.57
C VAL A 364 16.18 -8.86 -28.92
N LEU A 365 16.58 -9.98 -28.32
CA LEU A 365 17.92 -10.13 -27.74
C LEU A 365 19.03 -10.02 -28.78
N GLU A 366 18.90 -10.68 -29.94
CA GLU A 366 19.87 -10.59 -31.03
C GLU A 366 20.03 -9.14 -31.50
N HIS A 367 18.93 -8.42 -31.63
CA HIS A 367 18.94 -7.01 -32.01
C HIS A 367 19.60 -6.13 -30.93
N LEU A 368 19.16 -6.20 -29.67
CA LEU A 368 19.70 -5.40 -28.57
C LEU A 368 21.21 -5.61 -28.36
N ASN A 369 21.72 -6.81 -28.63
CA ASN A 369 23.17 -7.11 -28.60
C ASN A 369 23.97 -6.40 -29.71
N ARG A 370 23.33 -5.89 -30.77
CA ARG A 370 23.95 -5.16 -31.88
C ARG A 370 23.75 -3.64 -31.80
N VAL A 371 22.85 -3.16 -30.94
CA VAL A 371 22.53 -1.73 -30.81
C VAL A 371 23.70 -0.96 -30.18
N ASP A 372 24.00 0.22 -30.74
CA ASP A 372 24.95 1.15 -30.15
C ASP A 372 24.37 1.77 -28.87
N ILE A 373 24.93 1.38 -27.72
CA ILE A 373 24.52 1.83 -26.39
C ILE A 373 24.61 3.35 -26.22
N ALA A 374 25.59 4.02 -26.86
CA ALA A 374 25.74 5.47 -26.76
C ALA A 374 24.61 6.21 -27.49
N ASN A 375 24.12 5.65 -28.60
CA ASN A 375 22.97 6.17 -29.32
C ASN A 375 21.66 5.83 -28.62
N LEU A 376 21.52 4.61 -28.07
CA LEU A 376 20.33 4.19 -27.34
C LEU A 376 20.08 5.07 -26.09
N LYS A 377 21.13 5.49 -25.37
CA LYS A 377 21.00 6.44 -24.25
C LYS A 377 20.48 7.83 -24.65
N LYS A 378 20.74 8.26 -25.90
CA LYS A 378 20.35 9.58 -26.42
C LYS A 378 19.01 9.55 -27.16
N SER A 379 18.50 8.36 -27.46
CA SER A 379 17.21 8.13 -28.11
C SER A 379 16.07 8.36 -27.11
N ARG A 380 15.02 9.12 -27.48
CA ARG A 380 13.81 9.26 -26.65
C ARG A 380 12.81 8.11 -26.86
N ALA A 381 12.79 7.55 -28.07
CA ALA A 381 11.97 6.41 -28.47
C ALA A 381 12.26 6.15 -29.96
N ALA A 382 12.54 4.91 -30.38
CA ALA A 382 12.70 4.55 -31.80
C ALA A 382 11.76 3.41 -32.22
N VAL A 383 11.10 3.59 -33.37
CA VAL A 383 10.41 2.49 -34.06
C VAL A 383 11.45 1.76 -34.89
N GLU A 384 11.63 0.47 -34.62
CA GLU A 384 12.58 -0.37 -35.34
C GLU A 384 11.89 -1.60 -35.89
N GLN A 385 12.31 -2.02 -37.08
CA GLN A 385 11.91 -3.29 -37.66
C GLN A 385 12.97 -4.33 -37.33
N LEU A 386 12.61 -5.34 -36.53
CA LEU A 386 13.56 -6.37 -36.10
C LEU A 386 13.69 -7.52 -37.11
N SER A 387 12.60 -7.84 -37.80
CA SER A 387 12.53 -8.81 -38.89
C SER A 387 11.38 -8.47 -39.83
N GLU A 388 11.22 -9.21 -40.91
CA GLU A 388 10.08 -9.02 -41.83
C GLU A 388 8.75 -9.12 -41.05
N GLY A 389 7.97 -8.03 -41.08
CA GLY A 389 6.68 -7.95 -40.37
C GLY A 389 6.73 -7.75 -38.85
N VAL A 390 7.91 -7.61 -38.22
CA VAL A 390 8.04 -7.42 -36.77
C VAL A 390 8.55 -6.01 -36.47
N PHE A 391 7.65 -5.15 -36.01
CA PHE A 391 7.94 -3.78 -35.63
C PHE A 391 7.88 -3.63 -34.12
N VAL A 392 8.85 -2.93 -33.54
CA VAL A 392 8.91 -2.66 -32.11
C VAL A 392 9.15 -1.18 -31.87
N GLN A 393 8.56 -0.69 -30.78
CA GLN A 393 8.96 0.57 -30.16
C GLN A 393 9.96 0.25 -29.05
N ILE A 394 11.18 0.76 -29.19
CA ILE A 394 12.22 0.67 -28.17
C ILE A 394 12.18 1.95 -27.33
N MET A 395 11.93 1.79 -26.04
CA MET A 395 11.94 2.88 -25.06
C MET A 395 13.05 2.66 -24.04
N PRO A 396 14.16 3.40 -24.10
CA PRO A 396 15.28 3.20 -23.20
C PRO A 396 14.92 3.65 -21.78
N LEU A 397 15.31 2.84 -20.79
CA LEU A 397 15.33 3.22 -19.38
C LEU A 397 16.73 3.77 -19.08
N ALA A 398 16.96 5.03 -19.47
CA ALA A 398 18.26 5.68 -19.40
C ALA A 398 18.17 7.18 -19.07
N ASP A 399 19.29 7.72 -18.60
CA ASP A 399 19.61 9.14 -18.62
C ASP A 399 20.97 9.38 -19.34
N GLU A 400 21.45 10.62 -19.34
CA GLU A 400 22.73 10.98 -19.99
C GLU A 400 23.94 10.20 -19.44
N HIS A 401 23.84 9.63 -18.24
CA HIS A 401 24.94 8.97 -17.54
C HIS A 401 24.80 7.45 -17.54
N GLN A 402 23.58 6.92 -17.36
CA GLN A 402 23.32 5.51 -17.05
C GLN A 402 22.22 4.92 -17.92
N LEU A 403 22.39 3.65 -18.32
CA LEU A 403 21.37 2.82 -18.97
C LEU A 403 21.07 1.65 -18.02
N LEU A 404 19.81 1.50 -17.60
CA LEU A 404 19.36 0.35 -16.81
C LEU A 404 18.80 -0.77 -17.69
N GLY A 405 18.22 -0.40 -18.83
CA GLY A 405 17.54 -1.35 -19.71
C GLY A 405 16.72 -0.68 -20.79
N ALA A 406 15.81 -1.43 -21.40
CA ALA A 406 14.87 -0.94 -22.40
C ALA A 406 13.54 -1.68 -22.28
N ILE A 407 12.45 -0.95 -22.52
CA ILE A 407 11.11 -1.50 -22.69
C ILE A 407 10.88 -1.66 -24.19
N ILE A 408 10.46 -2.86 -24.58
CA ILE A 408 10.20 -3.24 -25.96
C ILE A 408 8.72 -3.49 -26.11
N ILE A 409 8.06 -2.69 -26.93
CA ILE A 409 6.62 -2.79 -27.21
C ILE A 409 6.48 -3.30 -28.63
N LYS A 410 5.83 -4.46 -28.81
CA LYS A 410 5.54 -5.00 -30.14
C LYS A 410 4.37 -4.22 -30.73
N LEU A 411 4.61 -3.62 -31.89
CA LEU A 411 3.61 -2.88 -32.65
C LEU A 411 2.86 -3.83 -33.59
N ASN A 412 1.59 -3.54 -33.84
CA ASN A 412 0.82 -4.29 -34.85
C ASN A 412 1.21 -3.84 -36.26
N HIS A 413 1.80 -2.65 -36.38
CA HIS A 413 2.26 -2.11 -37.65
C HIS A 413 3.51 -1.24 -37.51
N HIS A 414 4.12 -0.88 -38.64
CA HIS A 414 5.35 -0.08 -38.70
C HIS A 414 5.16 1.41 -38.38
N ILE A 415 3.93 1.82 -38.07
CA ILE A 415 3.55 3.20 -37.82
C ILE A 415 3.01 3.31 -36.40
N LEU A 416 3.83 3.83 -35.48
CA LEU A 416 3.49 4.01 -34.06
C LEU A 416 2.14 4.73 -33.84
N ARG A 417 1.83 5.72 -34.69
CA ARG A 417 0.59 6.51 -34.61
C ARG A 417 -0.69 5.74 -34.93
N LEU A 418 -0.58 4.53 -35.49
CA LEU A 418 -1.71 3.63 -35.68
C LEU A 418 -2.01 2.79 -34.42
N ASP A 419 -1.08 2.72 -33.47
CA ASP A 419 -1.28 2.01 -32.21
C ASP A 419 -1.46 2.98 -31.03
N LEU A 420 -0.90 4.20 -31.10
CA LEU A 420 -0.93 5.21 -30.04
C LEU A 420 -1.00 6.64 -30.61
N ASP A 421 -1.90 7.51 -30.11
CA ASP A 421 -1.92 8.92 -30.50
C ASP A 421 -0.74 9.73 -29.93
N GLU A 422 -0.43 10.93 -30.45
CA GLU A 422 0.71 11.72 -29.98
C GLU A 422 0.69 12.05 -28.47
N ARG A 423 -0.49 12.12 -27.87
CA ARG A 423 -0.64 12.43 -26.44
C ARG A 423 -0.43 11.16 -25.62
N GLU A 424 -0.85 10.01 -26.11
CA GLU A 424 -0.56 8.70 -25.52
C GLU A 424 0.93 8.36 -25.59
N ILE A 425 1.60 8.70 -26.69
CA ILE A 425 3.06 8.57 -26.83
C ILE A 425 3.78 9.46 -25.80
N ARG A 426 3.30 10.70 -25.60
CA ARG A 426 3.86 11.60 -24.57
C ARG A 426 3.66 11.05 -23.16
N LEU A 427 2.44 10.65 -22.80
CA LEU A 427 2.13 10.06 -21.48
C LEU A 427 2.90 8.76 -21.22
N LEU A 428 3.06 7.92 -22.24
CA LEU A 428 3.87 6.71 -22.17
C LEU A 428 5.35 7.05 -21.96
N GLY A 429 5.86 8.08 -22.65
CA GLY A 429 7.21 8.61 -22.44
C GLY A 429 7.44 9.07 -21.01
N ASP A 430 6.53 9.91 -20.49
CA ASP A 430 6.57 10.41 -19.11
C ASP A 430 6.57 9.24 -18.10
N PHE A 431 5.71 8.24 -18.31
CA PHE A 431 5.66 7.04 -17.47
C PHE A 431 6.96 6.23 -17.48
N VAL A 432 7.60 6.08 -18.65
CA VAL A 432 8.88 5.36 -18.78
C VAL A 432 10.02 6.13 -18.09
N GLU A 433 10.04 7.45 -18.19
CA GLU A 433 11.01 8.31 -17.51
C GLU A 433 10.87 8.22 -15.99
N ASP A 434 9.64 8.25 -15.46
CA ASP A 434 9.38 8.03 -14.04
C ASP A 434 9.77 6.62 -13.59
N ALA A 435 9.44 5.61 -14.39
CA ALA A 435 9.81 4.22 -14.11
C ALA A 435 11.33 4.06 -14.01
N PHE A 436 12.09 4.70 -14.90
CA PHE A 436 13.55 4.76 -14.80
C PHE A 436 14.00 5.41 -13.49
N GLY A 437 13.44 6.56 -13.12
CA GLY A 437 13.77 7.26 -11.87
C GLY A 437 13.53 6.41 -10.62
N VAL A 438 12.42 5.67 -10.59
CA VAL A 438 12.11 4.73 -9.50
C VAL A 438 13.06 3.54 -9.50
N MET A 439 13.30 2.92 -10.66
CA MET A 439 14.19 1.76 -10.81
C MET A 439 15.63 2.09 -10.42
N LYS A 440 16.16 3.25 -10.83
CA LYS A 440 17.51 3.71 -10.52
C LYS A 440 17.76 3.82 -9.01
N ASN A 441 16.74 4.28 -8.28
CA ASN A 441 16.84 4.51 -6.84
C ASN A 441 16.27 3.35 -6.01
N PHE A 442 15.81 2.26 -6.64
CA PHE A 442 15.07 1.21 -5.95
C PHE A 442 15.89 0.52 -4.87
N ASP A 443 17.12 0.10 -5.19
CA ASP A 443 18.00 -0.59 -4.24
C ASP A 443 18.35 0.34 -3.06
N ARG A 444 18.68 1.60 -3.34
CA ARG A 444 18.93 2.61 -2.30
C ARG A 444 17.70 2.79 -1.41
N ARG A 445 16.51 2.87 -2.00
CA ARG A 445 15.26 3.02 -1.27
C ARG A 445 14.94 1.78 -0.43
N LEU A 446 15.23 0.59 -0.92
CA LEU A 446 15.02 -0.65 -0.18
C LEU A 446 15.91 -0.67 1.07
N ILE A 447 17.19 -0.27 0.90
CA ILE A 447 18.14 -0.08 2.00
C ILE A 447 17.63 0.99 2.97
N GLU A 448 17.22 2.16 2.49
CA GLU A 448 16.68 3.25 3.33
C GLU A 448 15.41 2.81 4.08
N LYS A 449 14.47 2.10 3.42
CA LYS A 449 13.24 1.56 4.04
C LYS A 449 13.57 0.53 5.11
N GLN A 450 14.56 -0.33 4.85
CA GLN A 450 15.05 -1.29 5.82
C GLN A 450 15.66 -0.59 7.04
N GLN A 451 16.53 0.41 6.82
CA GLN A 451 17.10 1.25 7.88
C GLN A 451 16.03 1.99 8.70
N VAL A 452 15.00 2.54 8.05
CA VAL A 452 13.89 3.20 8.75
C VAL A 452 13.10 2.21 9.61
N ASN A 453 12.85 1.00 9.12
CA ASN A 453 12.18 -0.04 9.90
C ASN A 453 13.04 -0.50 11.09
N GLU A 454 14.35 -0.69 10.89
CA GLU A 454 15.30 -0.99 11.96
C GLU A 454 15.32 0.13 13.03
N LEU A 455 15.39 1.40 12.60
CA LEU A 455 15.31 2.57 13.48
C LEU A 455 13.98 2.64 14.23
N LYS A 456 12.86 2.32 13.59
CA LYS A 456 11.54 2.30 14.22
C LYS A 456 11.47 1.21 15.29
N THR A 457 12.00 0.02 15.02
CA THR A 457 12.13 -1.06 16.00
C THR A 457 12.98 -0.61 17.19
N LEU A 458 14.15 -0.02 16.94
CA LEU A 458 15.02 0.53 18.00
C LEU A 458 14.33 1.63 18.82
N TYR A 459 13.55 2.50 18.18
CA TYR A 459 12.78 3.54 18.86
C TYR A 459 11.68 2.95 19.76
N GLU A 460 10.94 1.96 19.27
CA GLU A 460 9.94 1.25 20.08
C GLU A 460 10.60 0.54 21.28
N VAL A 461 11.77 -0.08 21.08
CA VAL A 461 12.59 -0.70 22.13
C VAL A 461 12.96 0.35 23.19
N SER A 462 13.53 1.48 22.77
CA SER A 462 13.97 2.55 23.65
C SER A 462 12.82 3.17 24.46
N LYS A 463 11.65 3.38 23.83
CA LYS A 463 10.47 3.96 24.50
C LYS A 463 9.95 3.08 25.63
N ILE A 464 9.91 1.76 25.40
CA ILE A 464 9.40 0.80 26.39
C ILE A 464 10.39 0.66 27.56
N ILE A 465 11.68 0.67 27.26
CA ILE A 465 12.76 0.64 28.25
C ILE A 465 12.74 1.87 29.16
N ALA A 466 12.58 3.07 28.59
CA ALA A 466 12.62 4.33 29.34
C ALA A 466 11.51 4.45 30.42
N GLY A 467 10.43 3.67 30.31
CA GLY A 467 9.31 3.70 31.26
C GLY A 467 9.40 2.72 32.43
N SER A 468 10.40 1.82 32.46
CA SER A 468 10.44 0.70 33.42
C SER A 468 11.60 0.85 34.42
N ILE A 469 11.29 1.08 35.70
CA ILE A 469 12.29 1.21 36.77
C ILE A 469 12.52 -0.14 37.48
N GLU A 470 11.48 -0.98 37.59
CA GLU A 470 11.54 -2.29 38.25
C GLU A 470 12.08 -3.36 37.29
N LEU A 471 13.02 -4.19 37.76
CA LEU A 471 13.70 -5.20 36.95
C LEU A 471 12.73 -6.21 36.34
N ASP A 472 11.78 -6.75 37.13
CA ASP A 472 10.83 -7.74 36.62
C ASP A 472 9.96 -7.15 35.49
N GLN A 473 9.44 -5.92 35.67
CA GLN A 473 8.61 -5.25 34.66
C GLN A 473 9.40 -4.95 33.37
N LEU A 474 10.67 -4.55 33.52
CA LEU A 474 11.57 -4.33 32.39
C LEU A 474 11.78 -5.63 31.59
N LEU A 475 12.05 -6.74 32.28
CA LEU A 475 12.27 -8.04 31.64
C LEU A 475 11.01 -8.54 30.92
N ASP A 476 9.82 -8.40 31.52
CA ASP A 476 8.54 -8.71 30.88
C ASP A 476 8.32 -7.93 29.59
N ASN A 477 8.61 -6.63 29.64
CA ASN A 477 8.48 -5.74 28.50
C ASN A 477 9.45 -6.11 27.36
N ILE A 478 10.69 -6.47 27.69
CA ILE A 478 11.69 -6.94 26.72
C ILE A 478 11.23 -8.26 26.06
N MET A 479 10.76 -9.22 26.85
CA MET A 479 10.27 -10.49 26.32
C MET A 479 9.03 -10.33 25.44
N ALA A 480 8.03 -9.57 25.88
CA ALA A 480 6.82 -9.33 25.10
C ALA A 480 7.16 -8.68 23.74
N MET A 481 8.12 -7.76 23.74
CA MET A 481 8.62 -7.12 22.53
C MET A 481 9.39 -8.09 21.65
N ALA A 482 10.36 -8.83 22.17
CA ALA A 482 11.14 -9.81 21.42
C ALA A 482 10.21 -10.85 20.77
N THR A 483 9.22 -11.35 21.51
CA THR A 483 8.21 -12.29 21.01
C THR A 483 7.42 -11.70 19.83
N LYS A 484 6.98 -10.45 19.96
CA LYS A 484 6.20 -9.74 18.94
C LYS A 484 7.02 -9.44 17.68
N VAL A 485 8.22 -8.88 17.85
CA VAL A 485 9.10 -8.48 16.73
C VAL A 485 9.59 -9.72 15.97
N MET A 486 9.93 -10.78 16.69
CA MET A 486 10.44 -12.03 16.10
C MET A 486 9.35 -12.99 15.64
N ASN A 487 8.07 -12.64 15.81
CA ASN A 487 6.91 -13.49 15.51
C ASN A 487 7.09 -14.92 16.04
N SER A 488 7.40 -15.04 17.33
CA SER A 488 7.67 -16.32 17.99
C SER A 488 6.55 -16.71 18.97
N GLU A 489 6.48 -17.98 19.36
CA GLU A 489 5.52 -18.46 20.37
C GLU A 489 5.83 -17.85 21.74
N THR A 490 7.12 -17.74 22.07
CA THR A 490 7.56 -17.12 23.32
C THR A 490 9.01 -16.62 23.21
N SER A 491 9.48 -15.99 24.27
CA SER A 491 10.86 -15.59 24.47
C SER A 491 11.23 -15.73 25.94
N SER A 492 12.52 -15.79 26.23
CA SER A 492 13.00 -15.81 27.61
C SER A 492 14.30 -15.04 27.78
N VAL A 493 14.47 -14.48 28.98
CA VAL A 493 15.71 -13.84 29.43
C VAL A 493 16.27 -14.62 30.59
N LEU A 494 17.53 -15.02 30.46
CA LEU A 494 18.28 -15.69 31.52
C LEU A 494 19.40 -14.77 31.96
N LEU A 495 19.40 -14.38 33.23
CA LEU A 495 20.45 -13.54 33.77
C LEU A 495 21.52 -14.42 34.44
N LEU A 496 22.78 -14.04 34.23
CA LEU A 496 23.92 -14.66 34.87
C LEU A 496 24.00 -14.19 36.33
N ASP A 497 24.03 -15.15 37.24
CA ASP A 497 24.39 -14.92 38.63
C ASP A 497 25.90 -15.12 38.79
N GLU A 498 26.61 -14.02 39.07
CA GLU A 498 28.07 -14.04 39.25
C GLU A 498 28.51 -14.88 40.45
N ALA A 499 27.67 -15.01 41.49
CA ALA A 499 28.04 -15.74 42.70
C ALA A 499 28.01 -17.26 42.50
N THR A 500 27.04 -17.75 41.72
CA THR A 500 26.84 -19.19 41.47
C THR A 500 27.40 -19.63 40.13
N ASN A 501 27.69 -18.70 39.22
CA ASN A 501 28.05 -18.95 37.82
C ASN A 501 26.98 -19.77 37.07
N GLU A 502 25.71 -19.48 37.37
CA GLU A 502 24.54 -20.13 36.78
C GLU A 502 23.63 -19.09 36.10
N LEU A 503 23.02 -19.49 35.00
CA LEU A 503 21.95 -18.77 34.33
C LEU A 503 20.62 -19.10 34.99
N THR A 504 19.87 -18.06 35.35
CA THR A 504 18.56 -18.18 35.98
C THR A 504 17.48 -17.55 35.12
N PHE A 505 16.40 -18.30 34.88
CA PHE A 505 15.21 -17.77 34.23
C PHE A 505 14.61 -16.68 35.11
N GLN A 506 14.34 -15.52 34.53
CA GLN A 506 13.73 -14.45 35.31
C GLN A 506 12.22 -14.45 35.19
N ILE A 507 11.61 -14.68 34.02
CA ILE A 507 10.15 -14.70 33.92
C ILE A 507 9.72 -15.63 32.77
N ALA A 508 8.76 -16.51 33.02
CA ALA A 508 7.93 -17.14 31.99
C ALA A 508 6.49 -16.68 32.26
N GLN A 509 5.78 -16.14 31.28
CA GLN A 509 4.47 -15.52 31.55
C GLN A 509 3.44 -16.50 32.15
N GLY A 510 2.61 -16.03 33.08
CA GLY A 510 1.49 -16.77 33.70
C GLY A 510 1.82 -17.45 35.05
N GLU A 511 0.83 -18.12 35.67
CA GLU A 511 0.99 -18.83 36.96
C GLU A 511 2.11 -19.90 36.95
N LYS A 512 2.49 -20.40 35.77
CA LYS A 512 3.63 -21.31 35.58
C LYS A 512 5.00 -20.63 35.71
N GLY A 513 5.08 -19.30 35.57
CA GLY A 513 6.33 -18.53 35.60
C GLY A 513 7.13 -18.62 36.88
N ALA A 514 6.44 -18.53 38.01
CA ALA A 514 7.05 -18.60 39.33
C ALA A 514 7.58 -20.01 39.67
N GLU A 515 6.98 -21.06 39.08
CA GLU A 515 7.49 -22.44 39.18
C GLU A 515 8.74 -22.64 38.32
N VAL A 516 8.76 -22.13 37.08
CA VAL A 516 9.93 -22.24 36.18
C VAL A 516 11.17 -21.54 36.77
N LYS A 517 11.00 -20.37 37.40
CA LYS A 517 12.05 -19.64 38.14
C LYS A 517 12.77 -20.49 39.20
N ARG A 518 12.08 -21.49 39.78
CA ARG A 518 12.63 -22.41 40.80
C ARG A 518 13.17 -23.72 40.22
N LEU A 519 12.69 -24.14 39.05
CA LEU A 519 12.91 -25.48 38.50
C LEU A 519 14.11 -25.57 37.54
N ILE A 520 14.54 -24.45 36.93
CA ILE A 520 15.60 -24.45 35.92
C ILE A 520 16.71 -23.45 36.26
N ARG A 521 17.88 -23.99 36.56
CA ARG A 521 19.17 -23.29 36.58
C ARG A 521 20.10 -23.99 35.60
N LEU A 522 20.78 -23.22 34.75
CA LEU A 522 21.69 -23.76 33.75
C LEU A 522 23.12 -23.33 34.07
N LYS A 523 24.06 -24.27 34.08
CA LYS A 523 25.47 -23.92 34.19
C LYS A 523 25.96 -23.26 32.90
N VAL A 524 26.94 -22.36 33.01
CA VAL A 524 27.64 -21.86 31.82
C VAL A 524 28.20 -23.05 31.02
N GLY A 525 27.98 -23.06 29.70
CA GLY A 525 28.28 -24.18 28.79
C GLY A 525 27.21 -25.27 28.69
N GLN A 526 26.16 -25.25 29.52
CA GLN A 526 25.06 -26.24 29.48
C GLN A 526 23.90 -25.74 28.62
N GLY A 527 23.47 -26.55 27.65
CA GLY A 527 22.41 -26.14 26.74
C GLY A 527 22.87 -25.09 25.72
N ILE A 528 21.96 -24.62 24.86
CA ILE A 528 22.26 -23.56 23.91
C ILE A 528 22.47 -22.22 24.64
N ALA A 529 21.60 -21.88 25.58
CA ALA A 529 21.75 -20.68 26.41
C ALA A 529 23.09 -20.63 27.17
N GLY A 530 23.50 -21.75 27.79
CA GLY A 530 24.79 -21.83 28.47
C GLY A 530 25.98 -21.74 27.50
N TRP A 531 25.88 -22.31 26.30
CA TRP A 531 26.92 -22.19 25.27
C TRP A 531 27.07 -20.75 24.76
N VAL A 532 25.97 -20.04 24.52
CA VAL A 532 25.97 -18.61 24.14
C VAL A 532 26.57 -17.76 25.26
N ALA A 533 26.21 -18.04 26.52
CA ALA A 533 26.80 -17.34 27.67
C ALA A 533 28.30 -17.63 27.85
N GLN A 534 28.79 -18.79 27.43
CA GLN A 534 30.21 -19.15 27.51
C GLN A 534 31.05 -18.51 26.39
N THR A 535 30.53 -18.54 25.17
CA THR A 535 31.27 -18.14 23.96
C THR A 535 31.08 -16.67 23.62
N GLY A 536 29.92 -16.11 23.96
CA GLY A 536 29.49 -14.80 23.49
C GLY A 536 29.12 -14.78 22.00
N GLU A 537 28.96 -15.94 21.36
CA GLU A 537 28.56 -16.07 19.97
C GLU A 537 27.04 -16.26 19.85
N ASN A 538 26.45 -15.66 18.81
CA ASN A 538 25.02 -15.78 18.52
C ASN A 538 24.71 -17.16 17.94
N CYS A 539 23.51 -17.70 18.23
CA CYS A 539 23.11 -19.02 17.78
C CYS A 539 21.72 -19.02 17.16
N VAL A 540 21.59 -19.60 15.96
CA VAL A 540 20.31 -19.89 15.31
C VAL A 540 20.16 -21.40 15.20
N VAL A 541 19.06 -21.93 15.73
CA VAL A 541 18.73 -23.36 15.69
C VAL A 541 17.35 -23.52 15.05
N PRO A 542 17.29 -23.79 13.73
CA PRO A 542 16.03 -23.97 13.02
C PRO A 542 15.25 -25.22 13.47
N ASP A 543 15.96 -26.23 13.97
CA ASP A 543 15.40 -27.51 14.44
C ASP A 543 16.21 -28.04 15.62
N THR A 544 15.65 -27.92 16.83
CA THR A 544 16.27 -28.36 18.08
C THR A 544 16.47 -29.86 18.17
N SER A 545 15.68 -30.66 17.44
CA SER A 545 15.82 -32.13 17.44
C SER A 545 17.15 -32.59 16.83
N LYS A 546 17.77 -31.73 16.02
CA LYS A 546 19.03 -31.99 15.30
C LYS A 546 20.25 -31.32 15.96
N ASP A 547 20.07 -30.49 16.98
CA ASP A 547 21.18 -29.80 17.65
C ASP A 547 21.61 -30.54 18.92
N ALA A 548 22.86 -31.01 18.94
CA ALA A 548 23.42 -31.75 20.07
C ALA A 548 23.52 -30.92 21.37
N ARG A 549 23.50 -29.59 21.27
CA ARG A 549 23.55 -28.68 22.42
C ARG A 549 22.18 -28.48 23.07
N PHE A 550 21.09 -28.94 22.44
CA PHE A 550 19.75 -28.72 22.98
C PHE A 550 19.53 -29.51 24.29
N TYR A 551 19.12 -28.81 25.35
CA TYR A 551 18.95 -29.37 26.69
C TYR A 551 17.52 -29.87 26.91
N LYS A 552 17.29 -31.16 26.61
CA LYS A 552 15.96 -31.79 26.61
C LYS A 552 15.27 -31.84 27.98
N GLU A 553 16.04 -31.95 29.07
CA GLU A 553 15.48 -32.00 30.44
C GLU A 553 14.76 -30.70 30.84
N GLY A 554 15.08 -29.56 30.19
CA GLY A 554 14.37 -28.29 30.39
C GLY A 554 12.93 -28.35 29.90
N ASP A 555 12.70 -28.91 28.71
CA ASP A 555 11.38 -29.13 28.13
C ASP A 555 10.56 -30.14 28.96
N GLU A 556 11.19 -31.22 29.43
CA GLU A 556 10.53 -32.25 30.26
C GLU A 556 9.98 -31.67 31.58
N LYS A 557 10.73 -30.78 32.22
CA LYS A 557 10.33 -30.13 33.49
C LYS A 557 9.22 -29.09 33.28
N THR A 558 9.21 -28.40 32.14
CA THR A 558 8.26 -27.32 31.84
C THR A 558 7.02 -27.80 31.10
N LYS A 559 7.07 -29.01 30.52
CA LYS A 559 6.11 -29.55 29.56
C LYS A 559 5.95 -28.66 28.32
N PHE A 560 6.94 -27.83 28.02
CA PHE A 560 7.01 -27.01 26.81
C PHE A 560 7.76 -27.79 25.73
N VAL A 561 7.42 -27.58 24.44
CA VAL A 561 8.08 -28.27 23.33
C VAL A 561 8.79 -27.25 22.46
N THR A 562 10.10 -27.20 22.58
CA THR A 562 10.97 -26.31 21.81
C THR A 562 11.33 -26.98 20.49
N LYS A 563 10.93 -26.38 19.37
CA LYS A 563 11.18 -26.84 17.98
C LYS A 563 12.30 -26.07 17.31
N SER A 564 12.37 -24.76 17.54
CA SER A 564 13.37 -23.87 16.94
C SER A 564 13.67 -22.73 17.91
N LEU A 565 14.89 -22.19 17.90
CA LEU A 565 15.22 -21.02 18.72
C LEU A 565 16.35 -20.17 18.13
N ILE A 566 16.35 -18.88 18.48
CA ILE A 566 17.51 -17.99 18.36
C ILE A 566 17.91 -17.60 19.77
N CYS A 567 19.21 -17.65 20.06
CA CYS A 567 19.77 -17.22 21.34
C CYS A 567 20.93 -16.25 21.10
N VAL A 568 20.89 -15.08 21.73
CA VAL A 568 21.92 -14.04 21.65
C VAL A 568 22.37 -13.61 23.05
N PRO A 569 23.64 -13.21 23.22
CA PRO A 569 24.15 -12.77 24.50
C PRO A 569 23.70 -11.34 24.83
N LEU A 570 23.37 -11.09 26.09
CA LEU A 570 23.22 -9.74 26.63
C LEU A 570 24.60 -9.28 27.11
N LYS A 571 25.18 -8.29 26.42
CA LYS A 571 26.53 -7.77 26.69
C LYS A 571 26.47 -6.33 27.21
N HIS A 572 27.18 -6.07 28.30
CA HIS A 572 27.39 -4.72 28.84
C HIS A 572 28.87 -4.52 29.15
N ASN A 573 29.52 -3.53 28.53
CA ASN A 573 30.97 -3.28 28.62
C ASN A 573 31.81 -4.56 28.40
N ASP A 574 31.54 -5.28 27.30
CA ASP A 574 32.15 -6.56 26.91
C ASP A 574 31.94 -7.74 27.88
N LYS A 575 31.17 -7.57 28.96
CA LYS A 575 30.78 -8.65 29.86
C LYS A 575 29.40 -9.19 29.52
N ILE A 576 29.27 -10.52 29.51
CA ILE A 576 27.98 -11.20 29.35
C ILE A 576 27.25 -11.17 30.69
N ILE A 577 26.09 -10.52 30.71
CA ILE A 577 25.24 -10.41 31.89
C ILE A 577 24.09 -11.43 31.86
N GLY A 578 23.91 -12.12 30.74
CA GLY A 578 22.83 -13.05 30.50
C GLY A 578 22.66 -13.37 29.02
N VAL A 579 21.55 -13.99 28.66
CA VAL A 579 21.15 -14.26 27.28
C VAL A 579 19.69 -13.92 27.06
N LEU A 580 19.36 -13.57 25.82
CA LEU A 580 18.00 -13.39 25.31
C LEU A 580 17.74 -14.46 24.26
N GLU A 581 16.64 -15.17 24.39
CA GLU A 581 16.23 -16.19 23.44
C GLU A 581 14.77 -16.03 23.00
N VAL A 582 14.52 -16.33 21.74
CA VAL A 582 13.17 -16.43 21.16
C VAL A 582 12.94 -17.85 20.67
N ILE A 583 11.76 -18.39 20.96
CA ILE A 583 11.47 -19.81 20.87
C ILE A 583 10.23 -20.04 20.01
N ASN A 584 10.33 -21.01 19.10
CA ASN A 584 9.32 -21.46 18.15
C ASN A 584 8.83 -20.34 17.23
N ARG A 585 9.43 -20.22 16.04
CA ARG A 585 8.94 -19.29 15.02
C ARG A 585 7.50 -19.65 14.66
N MET A 586 6.63 -18.64 14.60
CA MET A 586 5.26 -18.79 14.12
C MET A 586 5.24 -18.61 12.60
N GLY A 587 4.58 -19.55 11.90
CA GLY A 587 4.52 -19.60 10.44
C GLY A 587 5.45 -20.63 9.81
N ASP A 588 5.51 -20.65 8.49
CA ASP A 588 6.14 -21.74 7.72
C ASP A 588 7.65 -21.54 7.44
N ILE A 589 8.20 -20.37 7.77
CA ILE A 589 9.60 -20.01 7.49
C ILE A 589 10.42 -20.17 8.78
N PRO A 590 11.46 -21.02 8.82
CA PRO A 590 12.35 -21.13 9.97
C PRO A 590 13.16 -19.86 10.22
N PHE A 591 13.62 -19.69 11.46
CA PHE A 591 14.58 -18.63 11.81
C PHE A 591 15.83 -18.65 10.93
N ASN A 592 16.31 -17.47 10.55
CA ASN A 592 17.51 -17.30 9.71
C ASN A 592 18.50 -16.27 10.32
N THR A 593 19.58 -15.99 9.59
CA THR A 593 20.64 -15.05 10.04
C THR A 593 20.13 -13.61 10.21
N HIS A 594 19.19 -13.17 9.38
CA HIS A 594 18.62 -11.82 9.51
C HIS A 594 17.76 -11.69 10.78
N ASP A 595 16.99 -12.73 11.12
CA ASP A 595 16.27 -12.77 12.39
C ASP A 595 17.23 -12.68 13.60
N MET A 596 18.41 -13.30 13.49
CA MET A 596 19.45 -13.24 14.53
C MET A 596 20.05 -11.84 14.68
N GLU A 597 20.39 -11.18 13.57
CA GLU A 597 20.90 -9.80 13.57
C GLU A 597 19.90 -8.84 14.22
N LEU A 598 18.60 -9.02 13.94
CA LEU A 598 17.55 -8.21 14.55
C LEU A 598 17.43 -8.45 16.07
N LEU A 599 17.52 -9.71 16.51
CA LEU A 599 17.48 -10.03 17.95
C LEU A 599 18.73 -9.52 18.69
N GLU A 600 19.91 -9.58 18.04
CA GLU A 600 21.15 -9.03 18.57
C GLU A 600 21.04 -7.51 18.81
N LEU A 601 20.44 -6.78 17.87
CA LEU A 601 20.15 -5.35 18.03
C LEU A 601 19.26 -5.06 19.24
N ILE A 602 18.22 -5.87 19.45
CA ILE A 602 17.34 -5.76 20.63
C ILE A 602 18.15 -6.02 21.90
N ALA A 603 18.91 -7.12 21.93
CA ALA A 603 19.74 -7.49 23.09
C ALA A 603 20.75 -6.41 23.48
N ALA A 604 21.40 -5.78 22.49
CA ALA A 604 22.34 -4.69 22.70
C ALA A 604 21.70 -3.47 23.38
N GLN A 605 20.46 -3.12 23.01
CA GLN A 605 19.72 -2.01 23.64
C GLN A 605 19.23 -2.35 25.05
N CYS A 606 18.94 -3.63 25.32
CA CYS A 606 18.38 -4.08 26.59
C CYS A 606 19.43 -4.30 27.70
N ALA A 607 20.69 -4.59 27.34
CA ALA A 607 21.69 -4.97 28.33
C ALA A 607 21.97 -3.87 29.38
N SER A 608 22.22 -2.63 28.96
CA SER A 608 22.49 -1.52 29.90
C SER A 608 21.31 -1.20 30.83
N PRO A 609 20.06 -1.11 30.33
CA PRO A 609 18.89 -0.97 31.19
C PRO A 609 18.71 -2.09 32.22
N ILE A 610 18.96 -3.35 31.84
CA ILE A 610 18.91 -4.48 32.77
C ILE A 610 19.94 -4.30 33.89
N VAL A 611 21.17 -3.91 33.55
CA VAL A 611 22.23 -3.63 34.54
C VAL A 611 21.80 -2.50 35.47
N ASN A 612 21.26 -1.41 34.93
CA ASN A 612 20.79 -0.28 35.72
C ASN A 612 19.66 -0.68 36.67
N ALA A 613 18.64 -1.40 36.19
CA ALA A 613 17.53 -1.87 37.02
C ALA A 613 18.02 -2.81 38.14
N LYS A 614 18.95 -3.73 37.83
CA LYS A 614 19.59 -4.61 38.82
C LYS A 614 20.38 -3.81 39.86
N LEU A 615 21.09 -2.76 39.44
CA LEU A 615 21.82 -1.86 40.34
C LEU A 615 20.86 -1.11 41.29
N TYR A 616 19.77 -0.55 40.78
CA TYR A 616 18.75 0.11 41.60
C TYR A 616 18.12 -0.85 42.61
N GLN A 617 17.81 -2.08 42.19
CA GLN A 617 17.26 -3.10 43.08
C GLN A 617 18.26 -3.49 44.19
N ASN A 618 19.54 -3.64 43.84
CA ASN A 618 20.60 -3.92 44.82
C ASN A 618 20.76 -2.78 45.84
N ILE A 619 20.74 -1.53 45.36
CA ILE A 619 20.79 -0.34 46.23
C ILE A 619 19.59 -0.31 47.18
N ARG A 620 18.37 -0.58 46.69
CA ARG A 620 17.15 -0.65 47.51
C ARG A 620 17.23 -1.75 48.58
N ASN A 621 17.72 -2.93 48.21
CA ASN A 621 17.91 -4.04 49.15
C ASN A 621 18.97 -3.72 50.23
N LEU A 622 20.04 -3.03 49.84
CA LEU A 622 21.06 -2.57 50.77
C LEU A 622 20.51 -1.55 51.77
N TYR A 623 19.69 -0.60 51.31
CA TYR A 623 19.01 0.34 52.20
C TYR A 623 18.08 -0.37 53.19
N LYS A 624 17.23 -1.30 52.71
CA LYS A 624 16.37 -2.11 53.58
C LYS A 624 17.16 -2.87 54.65
N SER A 625 18.26 -3.51 54.24
CA SER A 625 19.11 -4.30 55.15
C SER A 625 19.78 -3.41 56.21
N THR A 626 20.26 -2.22 55.81
CA THR A 626 20.88 -1.25 56.72
C THR A 626 19.89 -0.74 57.75
N LEU A 627 18.66 -0.40 57.35
CA LEU A 627 17.62 0.04 58.27
C LEU A 627 17.22 -1.05 59.27
N LYS A 628 17.15 -2.31 58.83
CA LYS A 628 16.91 -3.45 59.74
C LYS A 628 18.00 -3.59 60.80
N VAL A 629 19.27 -3.39 60.43
CA VAL A 629 20.39 -3.40 61.39
C VAL A 629 20.27 -2.26 62.40
N LEU A 630 19.89 -1.05 61.97
CA LEU A 630 19.69 0.08 62.88
C LEU A 630 18.53 -0.14 63.86
N ALA A 631 17.40 -0.68 63.37
CA ALA A 631 16.27 -1.05 64.21
C ALA A 631 16.66 -2.12 65.25
N ASN A 632 17.40 -3.15 64.83
CA ASN A 632 17.88 -4.20 65.73
C ASN A 632 18.87 -3.66 66.79
N ALA A 633 19.73 -2.70 66.42
CA ALA A 633 20.66 -2.07 67.36
C ALA A 633 19.93 -1.21 68.40
N LEU A 634 18.86 -0.52 68.01
CA LEU A 634 17.97 0.20 68.92
C LEU A 634 17.26 -0.77 69.88
N ASP A 635 16.66 -1.83 69.34
CA ASP A 635 15.95 -2.86 70.11
C ASP A 635 16.88 -3.56 71.12
N ALA A 636 18.19 -3.59 70.88
CA ALA A 636 19.18 -4.10 71.83
C ALA A 636 19.55 -3.13 72.95
N LYS A 637 19.38 -1.82 72.73
CA LYS A 637 19.60 -0.79 73.77
C LYS A 637 18.44 -0.71 74.75
N ASP A 638 17.22 -0.92 74.26
CA ASP A 638 16.03 -1.06 75.09
C ASP A 638 15.99 -2.50 75.62
N SER A 639 16.20 -2.69 76.92
CA SER A 639 16.31 -4.03 77.57
C SER A 639 15.08 -4.94 77.35
N TYR A 640 14.03 -4.42 76.70
CA TYR A 640 12.68 -4.97 76.66
C TYR A 640 12.16 -5.24 75.23
N THR A 641 12.89 -4.92 74.16
CA THR A 641 12.31 -4.91 72.79
C THR A 641 13.06 -5.70 71.73
N HIS A 642 13.87 -6.73 72.06
CA HIS A 642 14.53 -7.55 71.03
C HIS A 642 13.56 -8.13 69.97
N GLY A 643 13.74 -7.70 68.71
CA GLY A 643 12.92 -8.10 67.56
C GLY A 643 11.51 -7.50 67.53
N HIS A 644 11.17 -6.58 68.44
CA HIS A 644 9.89 -5.89 68.51
C HIS A 644 9.61 -5.11 67.23
N SER A 645 10.56 -4.26 66.82
CA SER A 645 10.39 -3.40 65.66
C SER A 645 10.13 -4.22 64.39
N GLN A 646 10.74 -5.41 64.29
CA GLN A 646 10.48 -6.34 63.19
C GLN A 646 9.09 -6.97 63.25
N ARG A 647 8.64 -7.44 64.41
CA ARG A 647 7.28 -8.03 64.57
C ARG A 647 6.19 -6.99 64.31
N VAL A 648 6.36 -5.77 64.81
CA VAL A 648 5.44 -4.65 64.53
C VAL A 648 5.36 -4.36 63.03
N ALA A 649 6.50 -4.35 62.32
CA ALA A 649 6.51 -4.22 60.87
C ALA A 649 5.79 -5.37 60.16
N GLU A 650 6.00 -6.62 60.60
CA GLU A 650 5.32 -7.80 60.04
C GLU A 650 3.79 -7.76 60.25
N TYR A 651 3.33 -7.40 61.44
CA TYR A 651 1.90 -7.21 61.72
C TYR A 651 1.32 -6.06 60.91
N SER A 652 2.02 -4.92 60.83
CA SER A 652 1.60 -3.75 60.06
C SER A 652 1.46 -4.08 58.57
N LEU A 653 2.41 -4.80 58.00
CA LEU A 653 2.37 -5.27 56.62
C LEU A 653 1.23 -6.26 56.35
N ALA A 654 0.92 -7.13 57.32
CA ALA A 654 -0.19 -8.06 57.20
C ALA A 654 -1.55 -7.32 57.20
N ILE A 655 -1.72 -6.32 58.07
CA ILE A 655 -2.89 -5.42 58.08
C ILE A 655 -3.01 -4.69 56.74
N ALA A 656 -1.91 -4.09 56.26
CA ALA A 656 -1.87 -3.40 54.96
C ALA A 656 -2.20 -4.31 53.78
N GLY A 657 -1.80 -5.59 53.85
CA GLY A 657 -2.16 -6.63 52.88
C GLY A 657 -3.67 -6.86 52.80
N GLU A 658 -4.33 -7.02 53.95
CA GLU A 658 -5.79 -7.21 54.04
C GLU A 658 -6.56 -5.97 53.58
N LEU A 659 -6.02 -4.78 53.84
CA LEU A 659 -6.62 -3.50 53.42
C LEU A 659 -6.35 -3.13 51.96
N GLY A 660 -5.58 -3.93 51.22
CA GLY A 660 -5.34 -3.72 49.79
C GLY A 660 -4.36 -2.60 49.45
N LEU A 661 -3.46 -2.23 50.36
CA LEU A 661 -2.45 -1.19 50.11
C LEU A 661 -1.49 -1.60 48.98
N SER A 662 -1.06 -0.60 48.20
CA SER A 662 -0.08 -0.76 47.12
C SER A 662 1.30 -1.16 47.65
N SER A 663 2.16 -1.70 46.78
CA SER A 663 3.53 -2.09 47.17
C SER A 663 4.36 -0.92 47.69
N LYS A 664 4.13 0.29 47.16
CA LYS A 664 4.80 1.50 47.63
C LYS A 664 4.35 1.87 49.05
N GLU A 665 3.04 1.87 49.31
CA GLU A 665 2.50 2.17 50.64
C GLU A 665 2.92 1.13 51.68
N LYS A 666 3.03 -0.14 51.29
CA LYS A 666 3.56 -1.21 52.14
C LYS A 666 5.04 -1.00 52.48
N ASP A 667 5.86 -0.63 51.51
CA ASP A 667 7.27 -0.31 51.74
C ASP A 667 7.41 0.90 52.69
N ASP A 668 6.61 1.94 52.46
CA ASP A 668 6.59 3.14 53.30
C ASP A 668 6.20 2.81 54.75
N LEU A 669 5.21 1.93 54.92
CA LEU A 669 4.77 1.42 56.21
C LEU A 669 5.82 0.50 56.86
N GLU A 670 6.48 -0.37 56.11
CA GLU A 670 7.57 -1.25 56.61
C GLU A 670 8.67 -0.40 57.24
N PHE A 671 9.12 0.64 56.53
CA PHE A 671 10.16 1.54 57.03
C PHE A 671 9.71 2.33 58.25
N ALA A 672 8.49 2.86 58.24
CA ALA A 672 7.96 3.60 59.38
C ALA A 672 7.79 2.70 60.61
N ALA A 673 7.32 1.47 60.44
CA ALA A 673 7.17 0.50 61.52
C ALA A 673 8.52 0.03 62.08
N LEU A 674 9.53 -0.20 61.24
CA LEU A 674 10.87 -0.57 61.71
C LEU A 674 11.55 0.55 62.52
N LEU A 675 11.23 1.81 62.25
CA LEU A 675 11.93 2.98 62.81
C LEU A 675 11.05 3.79 63.79
N HIS A 676 9.85 3.33 64.12
CA HIS A 676 8.88 4.11 64.90
C HIS A 676 9.46 4.58 66.24
N ASP A 677 10.28 3.73 66.85
CA ASP A 677 10.85 3.90 68.18
C ASP A 677 12.28 4.46 68.21
N ILE A 678 12.89 4.82 67.06
CA ILE A 678 14.31 5.24 66.99
C ILE A 678 14.68 6.40 67.91
N GLY A 679 13.71 7.27 68.24
CA GLY A 679 13.83 8.36 69.20
C GLY A 679 14.14 7.94 70.64
N LYS A 680 13.87 6.68 71.02
CA LYS A 680 14.24 6.16 72.35
C LYS A 680 15.74 6.21 72.60
N ILE A 681 16.58 6.27 71.56
CA ILE A 681 18.02 6.44 71.71
C ILE A 681 18.41 7.71 72.47
N GLY A 682 17.58 8.76 72.39
CA GLY A 682 17.78 10.04 73.07
C GLY A 682 17.35 10.06 74.54
N ILE A 683 16.72 8.99 75.03
CA ILE A 683 16.27 8.87 76.42
C ILE A 683 17.39 8.25 77.27
N ARG A 684 17.58 8.77 78.49
CA ARG A 684 18.60 8.26 79.42
C ARG A 684 18.23 6.85 79.92
N ASP A 685 19.22 5.97 80.02
CA ASP A 685 19.02 4.55 80.40
C ASP A 685 18.37 4.38 81.78
N ASN A 686 18.62 5.29 82.73
CA ASN A 686 18.00 5.25 84.06
C ASN A 686 16.49 5.52 84.04
N ILE A 687 15.96 6.13 82.97
CA ILE A 687 14.54 6.33 82.73
C ILE A 687 14.00 5.19 81.85
N LEU A 688 14.69 4.91 80.73
CA LEU A 688 14.26 3.90 79.76
C LEU A 688 14.23 2.48 80.36
N CYS A 689 15.24 2.13 81.16
CA CYS A 689 15.41 0.80 81.75
C CYS A 689 14.94 0.71 83.21
N LYS A 690 14.16 1.67 83.73
CA LYS A 690 13.75 1.71 85.15
C LYS A 690 12.93 0.47 85.54
N PRO A 691 13.34 -0.32 86.56
CA PRO A 691 12.57 -1.47 87.03
C PRO A 691 11.42 -1.00 87.94
N GLY A 692 10.35 -0.47 87.35
CA GLY A 692 9.16 -0.01 88.09
C GLY A 692 8.29 0.97 87.31
N LYS A 693 7.25 1.51 87.96
CA LYS A 693 6.43 2.58 87.36
C LYS A 693 7.24 3.87 87.23
N LEU A 694 7.09 4.53 86.09
CA LEU A 694 7.64 5.86 85.83
C LEU A 694 6.83 6.92 86.59
N THR A 695 7.48 8.00 87.01
CA THR A 695 6.78 9.20 87.49
C THR A 695 6.14 9.95 86.31
N ASP A 696 5.24 10.88 86.60
CA ASP A 696 4.59 11.68 85.55
C ASP A 696 5.61 12.52 84.76
N GLU A 697 6.68 12.99 85.40
CA GLU A 697 7.79 13.69 84.75
C GLU A 697 8.62 12.77 83.85
N GLU A 698 8.95 11.57 84.34
CA GLU A 698 9.68 10.56 83.56
C GLU A 698 8.85 10.07 82.36
N PHE A 699 7.54 9.89 82.53
CA PHE A 699 6.64 9.50 81.46
C PHE A 699 6.53 10.57 80.37
N LYS A 700 6.48 11.87 80.74
CA LYS A 700 6.52 12.98 79.77
C LYS A 700 7.79 12.97 78.92
N ILE A 701 8.93 12.54 79.49
CA ILE A 701 10.18 12.39 78.73
C ILE A 701 10.05 11.25 77.71
N ILE A 702 9.44 10.12 78.08
CA ILE A 702 9.19 9.02 77.14
C ILE A 702 8.23 9.44 76.03
N GLN A 703 7.20 10.23 76.32
CA GLN A 703 6.25 10.72 75.30
C GLN A 703 6.89 11.58 74.21
N MET A 704 8.13 12.03 74.39
CA MET A 704 8.88 12.77 73.38
C MET A 704 9.54 11.89 72.32
N HIS A 705 9.65 10.57 72.54
CA HIS A 705 10.34 9.71 71.58
C HIS A 705 9.76 9.73 70.16
N PRO A 706 8.44 9.90 69.87
CA PRO A 706 7.97 10.00 68.50
C PRO A 706 8.44 11.29 67.80
N VAL A 707 8.58 12.37 68.56
CA VAL A 707 9.13 13.64 68.07
C VAL A 707 10.63 13.53 67.84
N MET A 708 11.35 12.86 68.73
CA MET A 708 12.77 12.57 68.56
C MET A 708 13.01 11.62 67.38
N SER A 709 12.16 10.61 67.19
CA SER A 709 12.18 9.72 66.02
C SER A 709 12.06 10.55 64.74
N ALA A 710 11.10 11.48 64.68
CA ALA A 710 10.96 12.38 63.55
C ALA A 710 12.22 13.22 63.27
N GLN A 711 12.83 13.79 64.31
CA GLN A 711 14.05 14.61 64.19
C GLN A 711 15.27 13.81 63.74
N ILE A 712 15.43 12.58 64.23
CA ILE A 712 16.54 11.69 63.83
C ILE A 712 16.42 11.30 62.35
N LEU A 713 15.19 11.11 61.87
CA LEU A 713 14.92 10.68 60.50
C LEU A 713 14.87 11.85 59.50
N GLU A 714 14.67 13.09 59.95
CA GLU A 714 14.57 14.31 59.12
C GLU A 714 15.71 14.49 58.11
N PRO A 715 17.00 14.23 58.44
CA PRO A 715 18.10 14.39 57.48
C PRO A 715 18.09 13.37 56.34
N ILE A 716 17.29 12.30 56.43
CA ILE A 716 17.26 11.22 55.46
C ILE A 716 16.14 11.49 54.44
N GLU A 717 16.52 12.06 53.28
CA GLU A 717 15.59 12.55 52.25
C GLU A 717 14.52 11.50 51.84
N PHE A 718 14.90 10.23 51.65
CA PHE A 718 13.96 9.18 51.23
C PHE A 718 12.90 8.81 52.30
N LEU A 719 13.12 9.22 53.55
CA LEU A 719 12.22 8.95 54.68
C LEU A 719 11.28 10.11 55.00
N VAL A 720 11.49 11.30 54.44
CA VAL A 720 10.75 12.53 54.79
C VAL A 720 9.23 12.33 54.75
N ASP A 721 8.72 11.72 53.68
CA ASP A 721 7.27 11.47 53.51
C ASP A 721 6.69 10.47 54.53
N LYS A 722 7.55 9.69 55.20
CA LYS A 722 7.18 8.63 56.16
C LYS A 722 7.28 9.13 57.60
N ILE A 723 7.97 10.24 57.84
CA ILE A 723 8.14 10.85 59.16
C ILE A 723 6.79 11.10 59.87
N PRO A 724 5.72 11.58 59.21
CA PRO A 724 4.43 11.74 59.87
C PRO A 724 3.87 10.42 60.43
N ILE A 725 4.07 9.30 59.73
CA ILE A 725 3.63 7.98 60.18
C ILE A 725 4.36 7.61 61.48
N VAL A 726 5.69 7.82 61.51
CA VAL A 726 6.53 7.58 62.69
C VAL A 726 6.18 8.53 63.83
N LYS A 727 5.98 9.82 63.58
CA LYS A 727 5.72 10.82 64.62
C LYS A 727 4.40 10.60 65.36
N HIS A 728 3.40 10.06 64.68
CA HIS A 728 2.02 10.00 65.16
C HIS A 728 1.55 8.58 65.52
N HIS A 729 2.45 7.60 65.61
CA HIS A 729 2.08 6.21 65.90
C HIS A 729 1.47 5.99 67.31
N HIS A 730 1.60 6.97 68.21
CA HIS A 730 0.94 6.98 69.53
C HIS A 730 -0.27 7.93 69.63
N GLU A 731 -0.73 8.48 68.50
CA GLU A 731 -2.02 9.16 68.46
C GLU A 731 -3.14 8.14 68.67
N ARG A 732 -4.20 8.59 69.35
CA ARG A 732 -5.38 7.76 69.65
C ARG A 732 -6.53 8.21 68.80
N TYR A 733 -7.34 7.28 68.32
CA TYR A 733 -8.49 7.58 67.45
C TYR A 733 -9.47 8.59 68.06
N ASP A 734 -9.59 8.61 69.40
CA ASP A 734 -10.38 9.54 70.21
C ASP A 734 -9.75 10.94 70.44
N GLY A 735 -8.56 11.21 69.90
CA GLY A 735 -7.84 12.48 70.04
C GLY A 735 -7.11 12.66 71.38
N ARG A 736 -7.04 11.63 72.23
CA ARG A 736 -6.37 11.70 73.55
C ARG A 736 -4.92 11.22 73.53
N GLY A 737 -4.37 10.96 72.33
CA GLY A 737 -3.00 10.49 72.14
C GLY A 737 -1.96 11.61 72.21
N TYR A 738 -0.75 11.30 71.76
CA TYR A 738 0.38 12.23 71.70
C TYR A 738 1.21 11.92 70.44
N PRO A 739 2.02 12.87 69.92
CA PRO A 739 2.38 14.18 70.49
C PRO A 739 1.46 15.35 70.12
N SER A 740 0.64 15.23 69.08
CA SER A 740 -0.12 16.34 68.49
C SER A 740 -1.63 16.30 68.75
N LYS A 741 -2.14 15.22 69.36
CA LYS A 741 -3.55 15.05 69.74
C LYS A 741 -4.49 15.05 68.52
N LEU A 742 -4.03 14.44 67.44
CA LEU A 742 -4.82 14.27 66.22
C LEU A 742 -5.96 13.26 66.47
N ALA A 743 -7.12 13.49 65.87
CA ALA A 743 -8.27 12.60 66.03
C ALA A 743 -8.71 11.99 64.69
N LYS A 744 -9.21 10.75 64.74
CA LYS A 744 -9.78 10.05 63.58
C LYS A 744 -8.89 10.10 62.33
N ASP A 745 -9.39 10.69 61.24
CA ASP A 745 -8.73 10.75 59.94
C ASP A 745 -7.61 11.78 59.84
N GLU A 746 -7.45 12.64 60.85
CA GLU A 746 -6.28 13.54 60.93
C GLU A 746 -4.99 12.74 61.24
N ILE A 747 -5.14 11.54 61.83
CA ILE A 747 -4.01 10.64 62.10
C ILE A 747 -3.59 10.00 60.78
N PRO A 748 -2.30 10.09 60.39
CA PRO A 748 -1.78 9.43 59.20
C PRO A 748 -2.20 7.95 59.14
N PHE A 749 -2.65 7.49 57.99
CA PHE A 749 -3.23 6.16 57.84
C PHE A 749 -2.28 5.05 58.32
N GLY A 750 -1.00 5.13 57.95
CA GLY A 750 0.02 4.19 58.44
C GLY A 750 0.23 4.23 59.95
N ALA A 751 0.07 5.39 60.60
CA ALA A 751 0.24 5.52 62.05
C ALA A 751 -0.87 4.79 62.81
N ARG A 752 -2.10 4.82 62.27
CA ARG A 752 -3.24 4.05 62.80
C ARG A 752 -2.99 2.54 62.73
N ILE A 753 -2.33 2.06 61.66
CA ILE A 753 -1.93 0.65 61.53
C ILE A 753 -0.86 0.28 62.56
N ILE A 754 0.22 1.07 62.64
CA ILE A 754 1.32 0.82 63.57
C ILE A 754 0.81 0.83 65.02
N CYS A 755 -0.08 1.75 65.40
CA CYS A 755 -0.65 1.82 66.75
C CYS A 755 -1.33 0.49 67.19
N VAL A 756 -2.07 -0.16 66.27
CA VAL A 756 -2.69 -1.47 66.53
C VAL A 756 -1.63 -2.57 66.64
N ALA A 757 -0.68 -2.60 65.69
CA ALA A 757 0.38 -3.60 65.64
C ALA A 757 1.33 -3.53 66.85
N ASP A 758 1.78 -2.33 67.20
CA ASP A 758 2.63 -2.04 68.38
C ASP A 758 1.91 -2.44 69.66
N THR A 759 0.65 -2.01 69.84
CA THR A 759 -0.09 -2.35 71.06
C THR A 759 -0.32 -3.86 71.20
N PHE A 760 -0.56 -4.57 70.09
CA PHE A 760 -0.68 -6.03 70.11
C PHE A 760 0.63 -6.72 70.50
N ASP A 761 1.76 -6.34 69.89
CA ASP A 761 3.08 -6.91 70.23
C ASP A 761 3.46 -6.59 71.67
N ALA A 762 3.21 -5.35 72.11
CA ALA A 762 3.39 -4.91 73.48
C ALA A 762 2.57 -5.71 74.50
N MET A 763 1.35 -6.15 74.12
CA MET A 763 0.50 -6.93 75.02
C MET A 763 0.93 -8.38 75.14
N THR A 764 1.43 -8.96 74.04
CA THR A 764 1.72 -10.39 73.89
C THR A 764 3.18 -10.75 74.18
N SER A 765 4.09 -9.77 74.16
CA SER A 765 5.51 -9.97 74.50
C SER A 765 5.76 -10.03 76.02
N ASN A 766 6.74 -10.85 76.44
CA ASN A 766 7.19 -10.89 77.84
C ASN A 766 7.93 -9.60 78.22
N ARG A 767 7.63 -9.06 79.40
CA ARG A 767 8.31 -7.88 79.96
C ARG A 767 8.81 -8.20 81.37
N SER A 768 9.83 -7.48 81.84
CA SER A 768 10.50 -7.76 83.14
C SER A 768 9.58 -7.75 84.37
N TYR A 769 8.39 -7.15 84.26
CA TYR A 769 7.38 -7.05 85.32
C TYR A 769 6.07 -7.81 85.03
N ARG A 770 5.97 -8.49 83.87
CA ARG A 770 4.72 -9.07 83.35
C ARG A 770 4.98 -10.15 82.31
N LYS A 771 4.38 -11.33 82.48
CA LYS A 771 4.29 -12.33 81.41
C LYS A 771 3.36 -11.83 80.29
N GLY A 772 3.70 -12.09 79.03
CA GLY A 772 2.88 -11.74 77.88
C GLY A 772 1.47 -12.29 78.00
N LEU A 773 0.47 -11.54 77.56
CA LEU A 773 -0.92 -12.00 77.55
C LEU A 773 -1.12 -13.04 76.42
N PRO A 774 -2.02 -14.02 76.60
CA PRO A 774 -2.48 -14.85 75.49
C PRO A 774 -3.04 -13.99 74.36
N ALA A 775 -2.83 -14.41 73.11
CA ALA A 775 -3.23 -13.64 71.94
C ALA A 775 -4.73 -13.36 71.91
N GLU A 776 -5.55 -14.31 72.35
CA GLU A 776 -7.01 -14.19 72.40
C GLU A 776 -7.43 -13.01 73.31
N VAL A 777 -6.77 -12.87 74.47
CA VAL A 777 -7.02 -11.79 75.42
C VAL A 777 -6.56 -10.44 74.83
N ALA A 778 -5.42 -10.42 74.15
CA ALA A 778 -4.94 -9.23 73.46
C ALA A 778 -5.90 -8.78 72.34
N LEU A 779 -6.47 -9.72 71.57
CA LEU A 779 -7.46 -9.42 70.52
C LEU A 779 -8.79 -8.92 71.09
N GLU A 780 -9.25 -9.49 72.21
CA GLU A 780 -10.44 -8.99 72.92
C GLU A 780 -10.23 -7.56 73.42
N GLU A 781 -9.03 -7.24 73.91
CA GLU A 781 -8.69 -5.89 74.36
C GLU A 781 -8.63 -4.89 73.20
N LEU A 782 -8.09 -5.29 72.04
CA LEU A 782 -8.15 -4.47 70.81
C LEU A 782 -9.60 -4.21 70.38
N LYS A 783 -10.49 -5.22 70.44
CA LYS A 783 -11.93 -5.07 70.15
C LYS A 783 -12.59 -4.10 71.13
N ARG A 784 -12.31 -4.24 72.44
CA ARG A 784 -12.88 -3.40 73.50
C ARG A 784 -12.50 -1.93 73.35
N CYS A 785 -11.26 -1.68 72.91
CA CYS A 785 -10.71 -0.34 72.73
C CYS A 785 -10.93 0.24 71.30
N SER A 786 -11.62 -0.50 70.43
CA SER A 786 -11.98 -0.07 69.07
C SER A 786 -12.89 1.15 69.10
N GLY A 787 -12.60 2.15 68.25
CA GLY A 787 -13.32 3.43 68.19
C GLY A 787 -12.94 4.44 69.28
N ALA A 788 -12.12 4.03 70.26
CA ALA A 788 -11.51 4.91 71.26
C ALA A 788 -10.00 5.04 71.05
N GLN A 789 -9.24 4.01 71.42
CA GLN A 789 -7.78 4.01 71.22
C GLN A 789 -7.42 3.74 69.76
N PHE A 790 -8.09 2.77 69.16
CA PHE A 790 -7.77 2.26 67.83
C PHE A 790 -8.85 2.63 66.81
N ASP A 791 -8.42 2.81 65.57
CA ASP A 791 -9.33 2.92 64.44
C ASP A 791 -10.07 1.59 64.22
N PRO A 792 -11.42 1.58 64.19
CA PRO A 792 -12.20 0.37 63.98
C PRO A 792 -11.84 -0.43 62.73
N ILE A 793 -11.47 0.26 61.63
CA ILE A 793 -11.12 -0.37 60.36
C ILE A 793 -9.83 -1.18 60.52
N MET A 794 -8.83 -0.64 61.23
CA MET A 794 -7.55 -1.31 61.44
C MET A 794 -7.69 -2.52 62.36
N VAL A 795 -8.52 -2.41 63.40
CA VAL A 795 -8.83 -3.53 64.31
C VAL A 795 -9.53 -4.65 63.55
N GLU A 796 -10.54 -4.34 62.73
CA GLU A 796 -11.26 -5.34 61.95
C GLU A 796 -10.35 -6.05 60.93
N ALA A 797 -9.48 -5.30 60.25
CA ALA A 797 -8.49 -5.89 59.36
C ALA A 797 -7.51 -6.81 60.10
N PHE A 798 -6.99 -6.39 61.26
CA PHE A 798 -6.08 -7.20 62.06
C PHE A 798 -6.72 -8.51 62.55
N LEU A 799 -8.00 -8.46 62.96
CA LEU A 799 -8.75 -9.66 63.35
C LEU A 799 -8.89 -10.66 62.21
N ARG A 800 -9.22 -10.19 61.00
CA ARG A 800 -9.29 -11.06 59.80
C ARG A 800 -7.93 -11.66 59.46
N VAL A 801 -6.86 -10.87 59.55
CA VAL A 801 -5.49 -11.35 59.34
C VAL A 801 -5.15 -12.45 60.35
N PHE A 802 -5.50 -12.26 61.62
CA PHE A 802 -5.26 -13.24 62.67
C PHE A 802 -6.01 -14.55 62.42
N GLU A 803 -7.30 -14.47 62.08
CA GLU A 803 -8.15 -15.63 61.74
C GLU A 803 -7.62 -16.39 60.51
N LYS A 804 -7.18 -15.69 59.46
CA LYS A 804 -6.73 -16.31 58.19
C LYS A 804 -5.31 -16.90 58.28
N LYS A 805 -4.36 -16.16 58.86
CA LYS A 805 -2.92 -16.43 58.72
C LYS A 805 -2.28 -17.02 59.97
N TYR A 806 -2.82 -16.74 61.15
CA TYR A 806 -2.15 -17.03 62.42
C TYR A 806 -2.93 -18.00 63.32
N ALA A 807 -4.25 -18.19 63.12
CA ALA A 807 -5.10 -19.02 63.98
C ALA A 807 -4.69 -20.49 64.13
N LYS A 808 -3.91 -21.07 63.20
CA LYS A 808 -3.43 -22.47 63.30
C LYS A 808 -1.97 -22.64 63.78
N ASN A 809 -1.13 -21.60 63.66
CA ASN A 809 0.32 -21.70 63.88
C ASN A 809 0.89 -20.56 64.76
N PHE A 810 0.06 -19.81 65.48
CA PHE A 810 0.51 -18.66 66.27
C PHE A 810 1.59 -19.03 67.29
N GLU A 811 1.43 -20.15 68.00
CA GLU A 811 2.48 -20.62 68.94
C GLU A 811 3.73 -21.12 68.21
N GLU A 812 3.64 -21.77 67.05
CA GLU A 812 4.84 -22.10 66.27
C GLU A 812 5.60 -20.86 65.80
N ILE A 813 4.90 -19.81 65.37
CA ILE A 813 5.50 -18.56 64.93
C ILE A 813 6.14 -17.84 66.11
N ARG A 814 5.46 -17.75 67.26
CA ARG A 814 6.03 -17.20 68.50
C ARG A 814 7.28 -17.97 68.93
N THR A 815 7.22 -19.30 68.93
CA THR A 815 8.33 -20.17 69.37
C THR A 815 9.50 -20.16 68.39
N LYS A 816 9.28 -19.94 67.09
CA LYS A 816 10.36 -19.87 66.08
C LYS A 816 11.22 -18.62 66.23
N PHE A 817 10.61 -17.52 66.67
CA PHE A 817 11.35 -16.30 67.02
C PHE A 817 12.03 -16.44 68.39
N GLU A 818 11.38 -17.06 69.38
CA GLU A 818 12.01 -17.39 70.68
C GLU A 818 13.19 -18.38 70.51
N ALA A 819 13.13 -19.33 69.56
CA ALA A 819 14.21 -20.29 69.30
C ALA A 819 15.44 -19.68 68.59
N GLN A 820 15.27 -18.58 67.84
CA GLN A 820 16.41 -17.78 67.34
C GLN A 820 17.12 -17.02 68.48
N GLU A 821 16.48 -16.83 69.65
CA GLU A 821 17.05 -16.18 70.84
C GLU A 821 18.12 -17.04 71.53
N ALA A 822 18.05 -18.37 71.46
CA ALA A 822 18.94 -19.25 72.23
C ALA A 822 20.40 -19.31 71.71
N VAL A 823 20.67 -18.79 70.49
CA VAL A 823 21.99 -18.89 69.85
C VAL A 823 22.93 -17.73 70.21
N LEU A 824 22.42 -16.67 70.88
CA LEU A 824 23.20 -15.47 71.23
C LEU A 824 23.51 -15.31 72.73
N HIS A 825 23.03 -16.21 73.59
CA HIS A 825 23.47 -16.28 74.99
C HIS A 825 24.84 -16.96 75.08
N ILE A 826 25.92 -16.19 74.90
CA ILE A 826 27.23 -16.57 75.44
C ILE A 826 27.20 -16.32 76.94
N GLU A 827 27.58 -17.36 77.68
CA GLU A 827 27.62 -17.51 79.13
C GLU A 827 28.20 -16.29 79.87
N SER A 828 27.35 -15.57 80.58
CA SER A 828 27.77 -14.82 81.76
C SER A 828 27.78 -15.78 82.96
N GLY A 829 28.88 -16.50 83.16
CA GLY A 829 29.05 -17.43 84.28
C GLY A 829 30.50 -17.86 84.50
N GLU A 830 31.10 -17.34 85.57
CA GLU A 830 32.25 -17.89 86.33
C GLU A 830 33.58 -18.17 85.59
N VAL A 831 34.52 -17.21 85.65
CA VAL A 831 35.95 -17.52 85.58
C VAL A 831 36.49 -17.67 87.00
N ALA A 832 36.52 -18.92 87.48
CA ALA A 832 37.36 -19.35 88.58
C ALA A 832 38.63 -20.01 88.04
N LYS A 833 39.70 -19.22 87.86
CA LYS A 833 41.11 -19.48 88.24
C LYS A 833 42.05 -18.47 87.60
#